data_AF-A0AAV6Q1M0-F1
#
_entry.id   AF-A0AAV6Q1M0-F1
#
_cell.length_a   1.000
_cell.length_b   1.000
_cell.length_c   1.000
_cell.angle_alpha   90.00
_cell.angle_beta   90.00
_cell.angle_gamma   90.00
#
_symmetry.space_group_name_H-M   'P 1'
#
loop_
_entity.id
_entity.type
_entity.pdbx_description
1 polymer ?
#
loop_
_entity_poly.entity_id
_entity_poly.type
_entity_poly.pdbx_seq_one_letter_code
_entity_poly.pdbx_strand_id
1 'polypeptide(L)'
;MASHSDTLVVFFGATAGANGGKLGSDEREIILLVWQIVDLHEKKVGKLHRCLVKPDTLELTEQCKEETGLTLDELIKAEPLDKVLQQFQQSVSSEVKCLGRNTCTLCVINPLVIRQALHPEASKKNLVLPECFFSFVDVRKEFQKCCPNAGPVQKLTLTSMLEYVGLPAVSEELTGVREVRSMVQSVLCILAEPYNHKFTGVETVKYKFESGTCSKTEPVDSETVIRARGLPWQSSDQDIARFFKGLNIAKGGVALCLNAQGRRNGEALVRFVNSEHRDLALERHKHHMGSRYIEVYKATGEEFLKIAGGTSNEVAQFLSKENQVIIRMRGLPFTATPQEVLSFLGPDSPVTDGAEGLLFVKYPDGRPTGDAFVLFSCEEYAQNALKKHKQILGKRYIELFRSTAAEVQQVLNRYMSTPLISTLPPSPIMPVPVLATPPFLPSASSSRDCVRLRGLPYTAGIEDILEFMGDHTVDIKPHGVHMVLNQQGRPSGDAFIQMKSPDKAFMVAQKCHKKTMKDRYVEVFQCSTEEMSIVLMGGTLNRSGLSPPPCKLPCLSPPTAYAAFPTPPAILSEAALYQPPLLAAPRPPQTTTHSPHTLAYYPPQPHLYMNMNMNYTAYYPSPPVSPSTVGYFAAPPGAVAAAVAAQPHPHPHPHPATAAPVLSQPGALVRMQGLPYNTGVKDILSFFQGYQYAPDEYSSMVQMSEQARSLIQPKEWLCL
;
A
#
# COMPACT_ATOMS: atom_id res chain seq x y z
N MET A 1 -4.88 0.23 -35.20
CA MET A 1 -5.98 -0.30 -36.03
C MET A 1 -6.29 -1.70 -35.52
N ALA A 2 -7.55 -2.01 -35.23
CA ALA A 2 -7.93 -3.40 -34.94
C ALA A 2 -8.22 -4.09 -36.27
N SER A 3 -7.41 -5.09 -36.65
CA SER A 3 -7.79 -5.98 -37.75
C SER A 3 -9.01 -6.78 -37.29
N HIS A 4 -10.04 -6.88 -38.14
CA HIS A 4 -11.03 -7.92 -37.94
C HIS A 4 -10.30 -9.27 -38.06
N SER A 5 -10.48 -10.15 -37.06
CA SER A 5 -9.91 -11.49 -37.10
C SER A 5 -10.85 -12.42 -37.84
N ASP A 6 -10.33 -13.13 -38.83
CA ASP A 6 -11.11 -14.06 -39.66
C ASP A 6 -11.56 -15.33 -38.90
N THR A 7 -11.08 -15.51 -37.67
CA THR A 7 -11.25 -16.73 -36.88
C THR A 7 -11.52 -16.38 -35.42
N LEU A 8 -12.53 -17.01 -34.83
CA LEU A 8 -12.76 -16.99 -33.39
C LEU A 8 -12.28 -18.28 -32.74
N VAL A 9 -11.68 -18.15 -31.56
CA VAL A 9 -11.46 -19.27 -30.63
C VAL A 9 -12.54 -19.17 -29.57
N VAL A 10 -13.60 -19.96 -29.69
CA VAL A 10 -14.64 -20.07 -28.67
C VAL A 10 -14.01 -20.76 -27.45
N PHE A 11 -14.11 -20.12 -26.28
CA PHE A 11 -13.33 -20.49 -25.10
C PHE A 11 -14.18 -20.46 -23.82
N PHE A 12 -14.01 -21.52 -23.03
CA PHE A 12 -14.59 -21.70 -21.70
C PHE A 12 -13.50 -22.15 -20.73
N GLY A 13 -13.66 -21.80 -19.46
CA GLY A 13 -12.86 -22.37 -18.38
C GLY A 13 -13.57 -22.24 -17.03
N ALA A 14 -13.19 -23.12 -16.10
CA ALA A 14 -13.74 -23.19 -14.75
C ALA A 14 -12.63 -23.29 -13.69
N THR A 15 -12.92 -22.81 -12.49
CA THR A 15 -12.02 -22.83 -11.32
C THR A 15 -12.37 -23.93 -10.32
N ALA A 16 -11.47 -24.24 -9.40
CA ALA A 16 -11.66 -25.11 -8.24
C ALA A 16 -12.67 -24.56 -7.18
N GLY A 17 -13.29 -23.41 -7.45
CA GLY A 17 -14.03 -22.63 -6.46
C GLY A 17 -15.31 -22.01 -7.02
N ALA A 18 -15.50 -20.73 -6.74
CA ALA A 18 -16.58 -19.93 -7.27
C ALA A 18 -16.49 -19.86 -8.81
N ASN A 19 -17.59 -20.21 -9.46
CA ASN A 19 -17.76 -20.23 -10.91
C ASN A 19 -18.95 -19.33 -11.34
N GLY A 20 -19.32 -19.38 -12.63
CA GLY A 20 -20.44 -18.59 -13.17
C GLY A 20 -20.29 -17.09 -12.90
N GLY A 21 -21.32 -16.46 -12.32
CA GLY A 21 -21.32 -15.02 -12.02
C GLY A 21 -20.32 -14.56 -10.95
N LYS A 22 -19.64 -15.48 -10.26
CA LYS A 22 -18.60 -15.21 -9.26
C LYS A 22 -17.22 -15.78 -9.63
N LEU A 23 -17.02 -16.12 -10.90
CA LEU A 23 -15.82 -16.83 -11.34
C LEU A 23 -14.53 -16.08 -10.95
N GLY A 24 -13.73 -16.70 -10.08
CA GLY A 24 -12.46 -16.17 -9.58
C GLY A 24 -12.54 -15.18 -8.42
N SER A 25 -13.71 -15.00 -7.77
CA SER A 25 -13.85 -14.10 -6.60
C SER A 25 -13.21 -14.64 -5.31
N ASP A 26 -12.70 -15.87 -5.30
CA ASP A 26 -12.24 -16.61 -4.11
C ASP A 26 -10.78 -17.10 -4.20
N GLU A 27 -9.98 -16.51 -5.10
CA GLU A 27 -8.57 -16.84 -5.36
C GLU A 27 -8.29 -18.30 -5.81
N ARG A 28 -9.34 -19.08 -6.12
CA ARG A 28 -9.21 -20.48 -6.55
C ARG A 28 -8.77 -20.61 -8.01
N GLU A 29 -7.95 -21.62 -8.25
CA GLU A 29 -7.20 -21.85 -9.48
C GLU A 29 -8.05 -22.49 -10.59
N ILE A 30 -7.64 -22.32 -11.84
CA ILE A 30 -8.28 -22.94 -13.01
C ILE A 30 -8.03 -24.46 -13.01
N ILE A 31 -9.09 -25.24 -13.26
CA ILE A 31 -9.05 -26.71 -13.28
C ILE A 31 -9.50 -27.32 -14.62
N LEU A 32 -10.11 -26.52 -15.49
CA LEU A 32 -10.69 -26.96 -16.75
C LEU A 32 -10.60 -25.83 -17.77
N LEU A 33 -10.06 -26.13 -18.95
CA LEU A 33 -10.08 -25.26 -20.14
C LEU A 33 -10.67 -26.04 -21.32
N VAL A 34 -11.62 -25.43 -22.03
CA VAL A 34 -12.27 -26.01 -23.21
C VAL A 34 -12.31 -24.98 -24.33
N TRP A 35 -11.90 -25.35 -25.54
CA TRP A 35 -11.90 -24.45 -26.68
C TRP A 35 -12.23 -25.15 -28.00
N GLN A 36 -12.76 -24.36 -28.93
CA GLN A 36 -13.03 -24.79 -30.31
C GLN A 36 -12.92 -23.61 -31.27
N ILE A 37 -12.34 -23.83 -32.44
CA ILE A 37 -12.15 -22.80 -33.48
C ILE A 37 -13.40 -22.67 -34.35
N VAL A 38 -13.72 -21.45 -34.81
CA VAL A 38 -14.74 -21.15 -35.81
C VAL A 38 -14.15 -20.20 -36.87
N ASP A 39 -14.14 -20.62 -38.14
CA ASP A 39 -13.81 -19.74 -39.28
C ASP A 39 -15.05 -18.89 -39.63
N LEU A 40 -14.89 -17.56 -39.66
CA LEU A 40 -16.01 -16.63 -39.86
C LEU A 40 -16.46 -16.51 -41.32
N HIS A 41 -15.61 -16.90 -42.29
CA HIS A 41 -15.91 -16.83 -43.72
C HIS A 41 -16.50 -18.15 -44.21
N GLU A 42 -15.83 -19.26 -43.92
CA GLU A 42 -16.27 -20.60 -44.34
C GLU A 42 -17.39 -21.16 -43.44
N LYS A 43 -17.64 -20.54 -42.27
CA LYS A 43 -18.61 -20.97 -41.24
C LYS A 43 -18.37 -22.41 -40.77
N LYS A 44 -17.12 -22.87 -40.86
CA LYS A 44 -16.65 -24.19 -40.41
C LYS A 44 -16.18 -24.13 -38.97
N VAL A 45 -16.24 -25.28 -38.31
CA VAL A 45 -15.84 -25.46 -36.91
C VAL A 45 -14.63 -26.41 -36.87
N GLY A 46 -13.59 -26.01 -36.13
CA GLY A 46 -12.38 -26.79 -35.89
C GLY A 46 -12.57 -27.89 -34.83
N LYS A 47 -11.47 -28.47 -34.38
CA LYS A 47 -11.48 -29.52 -33.36
C LYS A 47 -11.88 -28.94 -32.00
N LEU A 48 -12.72 -29.66 -31.27
CA LEU A 48 -12.99 -29.42 -29.86
C LEU A 48 -11.84 -29.98 -29.01
N HIS A 49 -11.30 -29.16 -28.12
CA HIS A 49 -10.29 -29.56 -27.13
C HIS A 49 -10.84 -29.33 -25.72
N ARG A 50 -10.62 -30.30 -24.83
CA ARG A 50 -10.96 -30.24 -23.40
C ARG A 50 -9.73 -30.71 -22.62
N CYS A 51 -9.12 -29.80 -21.87
CA CYS A 51 -7.97 -30.10 -21.03
C CYS A 51 -8.33 -29.82 -19.56
N LEU A 52 -8.06 -30.79 -18.69
CA LEU A 52 -8.00 -30.55 -17.25
C LEU A 52 -6.69 -29.84 -16.93
N VAL A 53 -6.72 -29.00 -15.91
CA VAL A 53 -5.56 -28.27 -15.37
C VAL A 53 -5.37 -28.72 -13.92
N LYS A 54 -4.13 -29.04 -13.56
CA LYS A 54 -3.77 -29.37 -12.18
C LYS A 54 -3.59 -28.09 -11.36
N PRO A 55 -4.39 -27.86 -10.29
CA PRO A 55 -4.15 -26.76 -9.37
C PRO A 55 -2.97 -27.08 -8.44
N ASP A 56 -2.31 -26.04 -7.95
CA ASP A 56 -1.26 -26.14 -6.92
C ASP A 56 -1.92 -26.51 -5.57
N THR A 57 -3.12 -25.96 -5.31
CA THR A 57 -3.95 -26.23 -4.14
C THR A 57 -4.96 -27.34 -4.46
N LEU A 58 -4.78 -28.54 -3.90
CA LEU A 58 -5.66 -29.69 -4.10
C LEU A 58 -6.97 -29.63 -3.28
N GLU A 59 -7.67 -28.50 -3.35
CA GLU A 59 -8.94 -28.25 -2.67
C GLU A 59 -10.02 -27.82 -3.68
N LEU A 60 -11.11 -28.58 -3.76
CA LEU A 60 -12.31 -28.26 -4.55
C LEU A 60 -13.45 -27.87 -3.61
N THR A 61 -14.14 -26.75 -3.87
CA THR A 61 -15.39 -26.44 -3.15
C THR A 61 -16.50 -27.42 -3.54
N GLU A 62 -17.46 -27.70 -2.66
CA GLU A 62 -18.58 -28.59 -3.00
C GLU A 62 -19.38 -28.05 -4.20
N GLN A 63 -19.61 -26.74 -4.29
CA GLN A 63 -20.21 -26.07 -5.45
C GLN A 63 -19.43 -26.36 -6.75
N CYS A 64 -18.09 -26.34 -6.72
CA CYS A 64 -17.27 -26.69 -7.88
C CYS A 64 -17.46 -28.16 -8.30
N LYS A 65 -17.52 -29.09 -7.33
CA LYS A 65 -17.78 -30.52 -7.61
C LYS A 65 -19.16 -30.72 -8.23
N GLU A 66 -20.19 -30.07 -7.70
CA GLU A 66 -21.56 -30.11 -8.20
C GLU A 66 -21.70 -29.51 -9.61
N GLU A 67 -21.06 -28.37 -9.89
CA GLU A 67 -21.13 -27.71 -11.20
C GLU A 67 -20.26 -28.37 -12.29
N THR A 68 -19.12 -28.97 -11.91
CA THR A 68 -18.14 -29.52 -12.88
C THR A 68 -18.16 -31.03 -13.02
N GLY A 69 -18.65 -31.76 -12.02
CA GLY A 69 -18.56 -33.23 -11.94
C GLY A 69 -17.13 -33.77 -11.80
N LEU A 70 -16.13 -32.91 -11.61
CA LEU A 70 -14.72 -33.30 -11.61
C LEU A 70 -14.27 -33.85 -10.25
N THR A 71 -13.53 -34.95 -10.29
CA THR A 71 -12.93 -35.57 -9.11
C THR A 71 -11.48 -35.11 -8.91
N LEU A 72 -11.01 -35.09 -7.65
CA LEU A 72 -9.63 -34.72 -7.34
C LEU A 72 -8.62 -35.69 -7.98
N ASP A 73 -8.98 -36.98 -8.11
CA ASP A 73 -8.17 -38.01 -8.74
C ASP A 73 -7.95 -37.80 -10.25
N GLU A 74 -8.81 -37.05 -10.93
CA GLU A 74 -8.60 -36.63 -12.33
C GLU A 74 -7.65 -35.43 -12.40
N LEU A 75 -7.82 -34.44 -11.50
CA LEU A 75 -6.98 -33.23 -11.47
C LEU A 75 -5.54 -33.53 -11.01
N ILE A 76 -5.34 -34.50 -10.11
CA ILE A 76 -4.00 -34.95 -9.69
C ILE A 76 -3.19 -35.51 -10.88
N LYS A 77 -3.87 -36.12 -11.86
CA LYS A 77 -3.31 -36.69 -13.10
C LYS A 77 -3.24 -35.69 -14.25
N ALA A 78 -3.78 -34.48 -14.08
CA ALA A 78 -3.76 -33.45 -15.10
C ALA A 78 -2.40 -32.75 -15.22
N GLU A 79 -2.20 -32.07 -16.36
CA GLU A 79 -1.03 -31.24 -16.61
C GLU A 79 -1.16 -29.88 -15.90
N PRO A 80 -0.04 -29.25 -15.48
CA PRO A 80 -0.05 -27.90 -14.91
C PRO A 80 -0.43 -26.84 -15.96
N LEU A 81 -0.87 -25.67 -15.49
CA LEU A 81 -1.41 -24.60 -16.35
C LEU A 81 -0.44 -24.14 -17.45
N ASP A 82 0.88 -24.13 -17.22
CA ASP A 82 1.85 -23.74 -18.26
C ASP A 82 1.85 -24.72 -19.45
N LYS A 83 1.73 -26.02 -19.17
CA LYS A 83 1.67 -27.09 -20.17
C LYS A 83 0.36 -27.05 -20.94
N VAL A 84 -0.75 -26.82 -20.27
CA VAL A 84 -2.06 -26.67 -20.93
C VAL A 84 -2.11 -25.39 -21.79
N LEU A 85 -1.48 -24.29 -21.35
CA LEU A 85 -1.34 -23.08 -22.18
C LEU A 85 -0.42 -23.29 -23.39
N GLN A 86 0.65 -24.09 -23.27
CA GLN A 86 1.49 -24.50 -24.40
C GLN A 86 0.69 -25.36 -25.41
N GLN A 87 -0.10 -26.33 -24.94
CA GLN A 87 -0.99 -27.15 -25.77
C GLN A 87 -2.08 -26.32 -26.47
N PHE A 88 -2.69 -25.37 -25.76
CA PHE A 88 -3.62 -24.38 -26.32
C PHE A 88 -2.97 -23.57 -27.44
N GLN A 89 -1.80 -22.97 -27.18
CA GLN A 89 -1.11 -22.16 -28.19
C GLN A 89 -0.72 -23.00 -29.42
N GLN A 90 -0.24 -24.23 -29.21
CA GLN A 90 0.16 -25.12 -30.31
C GLN A 90 -1.04 -25.57 -31.16
N SER A 91 -2.14 -26.00 -30.55
CA SER A 91 -3.35 -26.43 -31.26
C SER A 91 -3.98 -25.29 -32.05
N VAL A 92 -4.21 -24.14 -31.41
CA VAL A 92 -4.76 -22.94 -32.07
C VAL A 92 -3.84 -22.48 -33.21
N SER A 93 -2.52 -22.40 -32.98
CA SER A 93 -1.56 -22.01 -34.03
C SER A 93 -1.51 -23.00 -35.19
N SER A 94 -1.81 -24.28 -34.97
CA SER A 94 -1.87 -25.29 -36.04
C SER A 94 -3.14 -25.15 -36.86
N GLU A 95 -4.31 -25.09 -36.21
CA GLU A 95 -5.61 -25.03 -36.90
C GLU A 95 -5.80 -23.70 -37.65
N VAL A 96 -5.41 -22.56 -37.05
CA VAL A 96 -5.44 -21.24 -37.71
C VAL A 96 -4.56 -21.23 -38.98
N LYS A 97 -3.39 -21.90 -38.96
CA LYS A 97 -2.53 -22.06 -40.15
C LYS A 97 -3.14 -22.98 -41.20
N CYS A 98 -3.80 -24.07 -40.80
CA CYS A 98 -4.50 -24.96 -41.73
C CYS A 98 -5.67 -24.26 -42.45
N LEU A 99 -6.28 -23.26 -41.82
CA LEU A 99 -7.30 -22.37 -42.42
C LEU A 99 -6.70 -21.23 -43.26
N GLY A 100 -5.37 -21.16 -43.42
CA GLY A 100 -4.68 -20.09 -44.15
C GLY A 100 -4.74 -18.71 -43.48
N ARG A 101 -5.12 -18.64 -42.19
CA ARG A 101 -5.27 -17.39 -41.44
C ARG A 101 -4.04 -17.07 -40.60
N ASN A 102 -3.97 -15.83 -40.12
CA ASN A 102 -2.85 -15.30 -39.34
C ASN A 102 -3.25 -14.65 -38.00
N THR A 103 -4.54 -14.46 -37.73
CA THR A 103 -5.06 -13.79 -36.54
C THR A 103 -6.29 -14.53 -36.00
N CYS A 104 -6.44 -14.54 -34.68
CA CYS A 104 -7.63 -15.08 -34.02
C CYS A 104 -7.99 -14.24 -32.78
N THR A 105 -9.29 -14.12 -32.49
CA THR A 105 -9.79 -13.45 -31.28
C THR A 105 -10.51 -14.48 -30.40
N LEU A 106 -10.33 -14.40 -29.08
CA LEU A 106 -11.09 -15.25 -28.16
C LEU A 106 -12.56 -14.80 -28.12
N CYS A 107 -13.49 -15.75 -28.17
CA CYS A 107 -14.90 -15.54 -27.92
C CYS A 107 -15.27 -16.21 -26.59
N VAL A 108 -15.74 -15.45 -25.61
CA VAL A 108 -16.06 -15.91 -24.25
C VAL A 108 -17.51 -15.58 -23.90
N ILE A 109 -18.18 -16.44 -23.15
CA ILE A 109 -19.50 -16.11 -22.57
C ILE A 109 -19.37 -15.31 -21.27
N ASN A 110 -18.28 -15.54 -20.54
CA ASN A 110 -18.06 -14.94 -19.23
C ASN A 110 -16.67 -14.30 -19.19
N PRO A 111 -16.53 -12.97 -19.34
CA PRO A 111 -15.23 -12.31 -19.37
C PRO A 111 -14.45 -12.43 -18.05
N LEU A 112 -15.11 -12.86 -16.95
CA LEU A 112 -14.46 -13.19 -15.68
C LEU A 112 -13.39 -14.29 -15.83
N VAL A 113 -13.55 -15.26 -16.74
CA VAL A 113 -12.52 -16.31 -16.94
C VAL A 113 -11.18 -15.72 -17.37
N ILE A 114 -11.23 -14.63 -18.16
CA ILE A 114 -10.05 -13.88 -18.57
C ILE A 114 -9.63 -12.90 -17.46
N ARG A 115 -10.57 -12.07 -16.99
CA ARG A 115 -10.29 -10.91 -16.13
C ARG A 115 -9.99 -11.24 -14.66
N GLN A 116 -10.64 -12.25 -14.09
CA GLN A 116 -10.56 -12.60 -12.65
C GLN A 116 -9.79 -13.91 -12.38
N ALA A 117 -9.85 -14.90 -13.27
CA ALA A 117 -9.10 -16.15 -13.08
C ALA A 117 -7.75 -16.14 -13.83
N LEU A 118 -7.77 -16.19 -15.16
CA LEU A 118 -6.57 -16.51 -15.94
C LEU A 118 -5.45 -15.46 -15.84
N HIS A 119 -5.79 -14.17 -15.92
CA HIS A 119 -4.78 -13.11 -15.78
C HIS A 119 -4.20 -13.02 -14.36
N PRO A 120 -4.98 -13.09 -13.27
CA PRO A 120 -4.45 -13.21 -11.91
C PRO A 120 -3.64 -14.48 -11.65
N GLU A 121 -4.09 -15.66 -12.07
CA GLU A 121 -3.35 -16.91 -11.82
C GLU A 121 -2.02 -16.94 -12.58
N ALA A 122 -2.02 -16.61 -13.88
CA ALA A 122 -0.78 -16.51 -14.65
C ALA A 122 0.18 -15.48 -14.05
N SER A 123 -0.34 -14.35 -13.54
CA SER A 123 0.44 -13.34 -12.82
C SER A 123 1.04 -13.86 -11.51
N LYS A 124 0.28 -14.63 -10.73
CA LYS A 124 0.71 -15.29 -9.48
C LYS A 124 1.77 -16.37 -9.73
N LYS A 125 1.61 -17.16 -10.79
CA LYS A 125 2.53 -18.24 -11.21
C LYS A 125 3.67 -17.78 -12.14
N ASN A 126 3.77 -16.47 -12.42
CA ASN A 126 4.76 -15.84 -13.33
C ASN A 126 4.76 -16.42 -14.77
N LEU A 127 3.60 -16.87 -15.25
CA LEU A 127 3.40 -17.44 -16.58
C LEU A 127 3.16 -16.36 -17.64
N VAL A 128 3.67 -16.59 -18.84
CA VAL A 128 3.40 -15.74 -20.02
C VAL A 128 2.15 -16.26 -20.73
N LEU A 129 1.09 -15.46 -20.77
CA LEU A 129 -0.12 -15.78 -21.54
C LEU A 129 0.09 -15.53 -23.05
N PRO A 130 -0.41 -16.42 -23.93
CA PRO A 130 -0.51 -16.16 -25.37
C PRO A 130 -1.27 -14.86 -25.70
N GLU A 131 -0.89 -14.20 -26.80
CA GLU A 131 -1.37 -12.86 -27.17
C GLU A 131 -2.91 -12.74 -27.28
N CYS A 132 -3.59 -13.79 -27.75
CA CYS A 132 -5.04 -13.81 -27.85
C CYS A 132 -5.75 -13.60 -26.48
N PHE A 133 -5.13 -13.95 -25.35
CA PHE A 133 -5.70 -13.69 -24.02
C PHE A 133 -5.72 -12.21 -23.62
N PHE A 134 -5.17 -11.30 -24.43
CA PHE A 134 -5.24 -9.86 -24.24
C PHE A 134 -6.33 -9.19 -25.11
N SER A 135 -7.03 -9.93 -25.97
CA SER A 135 -8.04 -9.42 -26.92
C SER A 135 -9.17 -10.44 -27.14
N PHE A 136 -10.39 -10.13 -26.67
CA PHE A 136 -11.54 -11.05 -26.71
C PHE A 136 -12.88 -10.34 -26.98
N VAL A 137 -13.93 -11.11 -27.29
CA VAL A 137 -15.32 -10.64 -27.41
C VAL A 137 -16.23 -11.38 -26.42
N ASP A 138 -17.13 -10.67 -25.73
CA ASP A 138 -18.22 -11.28 -24.94
C ASP A 138 -19.38 -11.63 -25.89
N VAL A 139 -19.67 -12.92 -26.04
CA VAL A 139 -20.69 -13.43 -26.97
C VAL A 139 -22.09 -12.87 -26.68
N ARG A 140 -22.40 -12.50 -25.43
CA ARG A 140 -23.69 -11.92 -25.02
C ARG A 140 -23.75 -10.43 -25.38
N LYS A 141 -22.64 -9.70 -25.22
CA LYS A 141 -22.53 -8.29 -25.67
C LYS A 141 -22.63 -8.21 -27.20
N GLU A 142 -22.10 -9.20 -27.92
CA GLU A 142 -22.25 -9.29 -29.38
C GLU A 142 -23.66 -9.73 -29.81
N PHE A 143 -24.23 -10.77 -29.18
CA PHE A 143 -25.60 -11.24 -29.45
C PHE A 143 -26.64 -10.14 -29.21
N GLN A 144 -26.48 -9.30 -28.19
CA GLN A 144 -27.40 -8.17 -27.95
C GLN A 144 -27.40 -7.14 -29.11
N LYS A 145 -26.33 -7.02 -29.91
CA LYS A 145 -26.28 -6.10 -31.04
C LYS A 145 -27.20 -6.52 -32.18
N CYS A 146 -27.28 -7.82 -32.48
CA CYS A 146 -28.18 -8.38 -33.49
C CYS A 146 -29.56 -8.76 -32.92
N CYS A 147 -29.66 -9.01 -31.61
CA CYS A 147 -30.87 -9.41 -30.90
C CYS A 147 -31.19 -8.45 -29.73
N PRO A 148 -31.43 -7.14 -29.96
CA PRO A 148 -31.61 -6.16 -28.89
C PRO A 148 -32.83 -6.44 -27.99
N ASN A 149 -33.85 -7.10 -28.53
CA ASN A 149 -35.07 -7.46 -27.80
C ASN A 149 -34.92 -8.70 -26.91
N ALA A 150 -33.74 -9.35 -26.87
CA ALA A 150 -33.48 -10.50 -25.97
C ALA A 150 -33.29 -10.09 -24.49
N GLY A 151 -33.23 -8.78 -24.19
CA GLY A 151 -33.12 -8.25 -22.83
C GLY A 151 -31.71 -7.80 -22.44
N PRO A 152 -31.46 -7.50 -21.15
CA PRO A 152 -30.18 -6.99 -20.68
C PRO A 152 -29.11 -8.09 -20.62
N VAL A 153 -27.88 -7.79 -21.08
CA VAL A 153 -26.73 -8.71 -21.16
C VAL A 153 -26.50 -9.53 -19.89
N GLN A 154 -26.67 -8.90 -18.71
CA GLN A 154 -26.45 -9.53 -17.41
C GLN A 154 -27.42 -10.69 -17.11
N LYS A 155 -28.55 -10.77 -17.82
CA LYS A 155 -29.54 -11.86 -17.72
C LYS A 155 -29.46 -12.87 -18.87
N LEU A 156 -28.64 -12.63 -19.89
CA LEU A 156 -28.46 -13.56 -21.01
C LEU A 156 -27.64 -14.77 -20.56
N THR A 157 -28.21 -15.96 -20.73
CA THR A 157 -27.57 -17.27 -20.56
C THR A 157 -27.52 -17.97 -21.91
N LEU A 158 -26.67 -18.99 -22.07
CA LEU A 158 -26.59 -19.73 -23.34
C LEU A 158 -27.94 -20.38 -23.69
N THR A 159 -28.66 -20.90 -22.70
CA THR A 159 -30.01 -21.45 -22.89
C THR A 159 -30.98 -20.41 -23.43
N SER A 160 -31.08 -19.24 -22.79
CA SER A 160 -32.01 -18.19 -23.24
C SER A 160 -31.61 -17.56 -24.58
N MET A 161 -30.31 -17.54 -24.91
CA MET A 161 -29.84 -17.15 -26.24
C MET A 161 -30.26 -18.15 -27.33
N LEU A 162 -30.09 -19.46 -27.09
CA LEU A 162 -30.51 -20.51 -28.03
C LEU A 162 -32.04 -20.54 -28.21
N GLU A 163 -32.79 -20.45 -27.10
CA GLU A 163 -34.26 -20.36 -27.10
C GLU A 163 -34.75 -19.16 -27.92
N TYR A 164 -34.12 -17.98 -27.77
CA TYR A 164 -34.50 -16.76 -28.48
C TYR A 164 -34.35 -16.88 -30.01
N VAL A 165 -33.36 -17.63 -30.50
CA VAL A 165 -33.17 -17.90 -31.94
C VAL A 165 -33.81 -19.21 -32.40
N GLY A 166 -34.60 -19.87 -31.56
CA GLY A 166 -35.31 -21.12 -31.90
C GLY A 166 -34.40 -22.34 -32.10
N LEU A 167 -33.20 -22.33 -31.52
CA LEU A 167 -32.23 -23.42 -31.64
C LEU A 167 -32.39 -24.47 -30.53
N PRO A 168 -32.18 -25.77 -30.83
CA PRO A 168 -32.25 -26.82 -29.82
C PRO A 168 -31.12 -26.68 -28.80
N ALA A 169 -31.45 -26.94 -27.53
CA ALA A 169 -30.47 -27.00 -26.45
C ALA A 169 -29.44 -28.13 -26.67
N VAL A 170 -28.18 -27.88 -26.35
CA VAL A 170 -27.11 -28.87 -26.52
C VAL A 170 -27.20 -29.94 -25.43
N SER A 171 -27.59 -31.15 -25.83
CA SER A 171 -27.50 -32.34 -24.97
C SER A 171 -26.05 -32.83 -24.92
N GLU A 172 -25.32 -32.38 -23.91
CA GLU A 172 -23.97 -32.84 -23.54
C GLU A 172 -23.83 -32.85 -22.02
N GLU A 173 -23.23 -33.92 -21.49
CA GLU A 173 -23.04 -34.12 -20.05
C GLU A 173 -21.67 -33.63 -19.58
N LEU A 174 -20.70 -33.51 -20.50
CA LEU A 174 -19.35 -33.04 -20.19
C LEU A 174 -19.34 -31.51 -19.97
N THR A 175 -19.12 -31.08 -18.72
CA THR A 175 -18.95 -29.66 -18.39
C THR A 175 -17.85 -29.01 -19.21
N GLY A 176 -18.14 -27.80 -19.69
CA GLY A 176 -17.34 -27.00 -20.63
C GLY A 176 -17.59 -27.36 -22.10
N VAL A 177 -17.90 -28.62 -22.42
CA VAL A 177 -18.23 -29.04 -23.79
C VAL A 177 -19.60 -28.54 -24.21
N ARG A 178 -20.61 -28.71 -23.33
CA ARG A 178 -21.96 -28.18 -23.51
C ARG A 178 -21.93 -26.67 -23.74
N GLU A 179 -21.15 -25.94 -22.94
CA GLU A 179 -21.03 -24.48 -23.00
C GLU A 179 -20.33 -24.03 -24.30
N VAL A 180 -19.19 -24.62 -24.66
CA VAL A 180 -18.49 -24.29 -25.91
C VAL A 180 -19.33 -24.62 -27.14
N ARG A 181 -19.99 -25.78 -27.19
CA ARG A 181 -20.88 -26.11 -28.32
C ARG A 181 -22.09 -25.17 -28.40
N SER A 182 -22.71 -24.81 -27.28
CA SER A 182 -23.82 -23.85 -27.26
C SER A 182 -23.37 -22.48 -27.77
N MET A 183 -22.17 -22.03 -27.37
CA MET A 183 -21.57 -20.80 -27.91
C MET A 183 -21.28 -20.89 -29.41
N VAL A 184 -20.68 -21.98 -29.90
CA VAL A 184 -20.41 -22.20 -31.34
C VAL A 184 -21.72 -22.15 -32.12
N GLN A 185 -22.77 -22.82 -31.63
CA GLN A 185 -24.10 -22.85 -32.25
C GLN A 185 -24.76 -21.47 -32.27
N SER A 186 -24.65 -20.67 -31.20
CA SER A 186 -25.08 -19.27 -31.20
C SER A 186 -24.27 -18.40 -32.18
N VAL A 187 -22.94 -18.56 -32.22
CA VAL A 187 -22.04 -17.81 -33.12
C VAL A 187 -22.35 -18.09 -34.59
N LEU A 188 -22.51 -19.37 -34.97
CA LEU A 188 -22.87 -19.76 -36.34
C LEU A 188 -24.24 -19.24 -36.76
N CYS A 189 -25.20 -19.18 -35.82
CA CYS A 189 -26.53 -18.63 -36.08
C CYS A 189 -26.50 -17.12 -36.35
N ILE A 190 -25.84 -16.33 -35.51
CA ILE A 190 -25.76 -14.88 -35.73
C ILE A 190 -24.88 -14.51 -36.93
N LEU A 191 -23.99 -15.41 -37.38
CA LEU A 191 -23.26 -15.30 -38.65
C LEU A 191 -24.11 -15.68 -39.88
N ALA A 192 -25.30 -16.24 -39.72
CA ALA A 192 -26.18 -16.63 -40.82
C ALA A 192 -27.24 -15.54 -41.12
N GLU A 193 -27.96 -15.71 -42.24
CA GLU A 193 -29.22 -15.01 -42.47
C GLU A 193 -30.23 -15.36 -41.35
N PRO A 194 -31.01 -14.40 -40.82
CA PRO A 194 -31.14 -13.01 -41.24
C PRO A 194 -30.18 -12.03 -40.54
N TYR A 195 -29.31 -12.50 -39.65
CA TYR A 195 -28.55 -11.63 -38.73
C TYR A 195 -27.27 -11.04 -39.34
N ASN A 196 -26.51 -11.82 -40.11
CA ASN A 196 -25.25 -11.42 -40.76
C ASN A 196 -24.28 -10.62 -39.85
N HIS A 197 -24.21 -10.99 -38.57
CA HIS A 197 -23.53 -10.23 -37.53
C HIS A 197 -22.01 -10.12 -37.78
N LYS A 198 -21.44 -8.97 -37.42
CA LYS A 198 -19.99 -8.72 -37.51
C LYS A 198 -19.41 -8.42 -36.13
N PHE A 199 -18.50 -9.29 -35.72
CA PHE A 199 -17.81 -9.20 -34.43
C PHE A 199 -16.99 -7.91 -34.34
N THR A 200 -17.35 -7.06 -33.37
CA THR A 200 -16.86 -5.66 -33.29
C THR A 200 -16.57 -5.18 -31.86
N GLY A 201 -17.20 -5.75 -30.83
CA GLY A 201 -17.02 -5.36 -29.43
C GLY A 201 -15.80 -6.01 -28.79
N VAL A 202 -14.62 -5.77 -29.38
CA VAL A 202 -13.36 -6.32 -28.88
C VAL A 202 -12.97 -5.63 -27.57
N GLU A 203 -13.06 -6.38 -26.49
CA GLU A 203 -12.51 -6.04 -25.19
C GLU A 203 -11.02 -6.41 -25.11
N THR A 204 -10.26 -5.62 -24.33
CA THR A 204 -8.82 -5.84 -24.16
C THR A 204 -8.38 -5.87 -22.70
N VAL A 205 -7.21 -6.47 -22.46
CA VAL A 205 -6.45 -6.37 -21.20
C VAL A 205 -5.11 -5.68 -21.50
N LYS A 206 -4.71 -4.68 -20.71
CA LYS A 206 -3.41 -4.04 -20.87
C LYS A 206 -2.26 -4.98 -20.50
N TYR A 207 -1.26 -5.08 -21.39
CA TYR A 207 -0.08 -5.92 -21.18
C TYR A 207 0.76 -5.46 -19.97
N LYS A 208 0.94 -4.14 -19.81
CA LYS A 208 1.61 -3.47 -18.67
C LYS A 208 0.75 -2.33 -18.14
N PHE A 209 0.97 -1.94 -16.88
CA PHE A 209 0.42 -0.69 -16.33
C PHE A 209 1.34 0.48 -16.68
N GLU A 210 0.72 1.58 -17.10
CA GLU A 210 1.39 2.81 -17.52
C GLU A 210 1.43 3.80 -16.34
N SER A 211 2.56 3.86 -15.64
CA SER A 211 2.83 4.90 -14.64
C SER A 211 2.80 6.30 -15.30
N GLY A 212 2.37 7.33 -14.59
CA GLY A 212 2.23 8.69 -15.13
C GLY A 212 1.57 9.67 -14.17
N THR A 213 1.46 10.94 -14.58
CA THR A 213 0.78 12.03 -13.85
C THR A 213 -0.73 12.04 -14.10
N CYS A 214 -1.50 12.54 -13.15
CA CYS A 214 -2.91 12.95 -13.33
C CYS A 214 -3.02 14.47 -13.13
N SER A 215 -3.75 15.17 -13.99
CA SER A 215 -3.97 16.62 -13.82
C SER A 215 -5.05 16.86 -12.77
N LYS A 216 -4.89 17.90 -11.94
CA LYS A 216 -5.96 18.36 -11.04
C LYS A 216 -7.22 18.83 -11.80
N THR A 217 -7.10 19.17 -13.09
CA THR A 217 -8.22 19.53 -13.98
C THR A 217 -8.84 18.35 -14.72
N GLU A 218 -8.34 17.12 -14.53
CA GLU A 218 -8.85 15.96 -15.24
C GLU A 218 -10.19 15.47 -14.62
N PRO A 219 -11.24 15.24 -15.41
CA PRO A 219 -12.48 14.67 -14.88
C PRO A 219 -12.27 13.20 -14.48
N VAL A 220 -12.33 12.93 -13.18
CA VAL A 220 -12.30 11.57 -12.62
C VAL A 220 -13.69 11.22 -12.13
N ASP A 221 -14.34 10.27 -12.82
CA ASP A 221 -15.60 9.69 -12.38
C ASP A 221 -15.39 8.86 -11.10
N SER A 222 -16.16 9.17 -10.05
CA SER A 222 -16.14 8.43 -8.78
C SER A 222 -16.50 6.96 -8.95
N GLU A 223 -17.32 6.59 -9.94
CA GLU A 223 -17.62 5.18 -10.17
C GLU A 223 -16.46 4.39 -10.80
N THR A 224 -15.31 5.03 -11.09
CA THR A 224 -14.08 4.37 -11.58
C THR A 224 -13.00 4.14 -10.51
N VAL A 225 -13.20 4.61 -9.26
CA VAL A 225 -12.14 4.61 -8.23
C VAL A 225 -12.40 3.60 -7.10
N ILE A 226 -11.34 2.91 -6.65
CA ILE A 226 -11.29 2.18 -5.37
C ILE A 226 -10.23 2.74 -4.43
N ARG A 227 -10.36 2.38 -3.15
CA ARG A 227 -9.31 2.47 -2.12
C ARG A 227 -8.89 1.07 -1.70
N ALA A 228 -7.61 0.78 -1.85
CA ALA A 228 -6.98 -0.43 -1.35
C ALA A 228 -6.30 -0.12 -0.01
N ARG A 229 -6.49 -0.99 0.99
CA ARG A 229 -5.81 -0.95 2.30
C ARG A 229 -5.10 -2.26 2.61
N GLY A 230 -4.22 -2.23 3.61
CA GLY A 230 -3.49 -3.42 4.06
C GLY A 230 -2.20 -3.70 3.30
N LEU A 231 -1.87 -2.88 2.29
CA LEU A 231 -0.71 -3.05 1.40
C LEU A 231 0.60 -3.21 2.20
N PRO A 232 1.50 -4.14 1.80
CA PRO A 232 2.88 -4.16 2.25
C PRO A 232 3.55 -2.79 2.07
N TRP A 233 4.28 -2.29 3.08
CA TRP A 233 4.85 -0.94 3.05
C TRP A 233 5.86 -0.70 1.91
N GLN A 234 6.43 -1.76 1.34
CA GLN A 234 7.35 -1.68 0.20
C GLN A 234 6.66 -1.72 -1.17
N SER A 235 5.37 -2.07 -1.27
CA SER A 235 4.67 -2.23 -2.54
C SER A 235 4.75 -0.99 -3.44
N SER A 236 4.92 -1.20 -4.73
CA SER A 236 4.88 -0.19 -5.79
C SER A 236 3.50 -0.10 -6.45
N ASP A 237 3.34 0.88 -7.33
CA ASP A 237 2.25 0.93 -8.29
C ASP A 237 2.17 -0.32 -9.18
N GLN A 238 3.32 -0.85 -9.60
CA GLN A 238 3.38 -2.08 -10.39
C GLN A 238 2.98 -3.33 -9.58
N ASP A 239 3.19 -3.36 -8.26
CA ASP A 239 2.70 -4.45 -7.41
C ASP A 239 1.18 -4.39 -7.21
N ILE A 240 0.63 -3.19 -7.08
CA ILE A 240 -0.83 -2.93 -7.07
C ILE A 240 -1.44 -3.31 -8.42
N ALA A 241 -0.80 -2.96 -9.53
CA ALA A 241 -1.23 -3.35 -10.88
C ALA A 241 -1.11 -4.87 -11.12
N ARG A 242 -0.15 -5.55 -10.49
CA ARG A 242 -0.04 -7.02 -10.51
C ARG A 242 -1.18 -7.68 -9.73
N PHE A 243 -1.58 -7.11 -8.60
CA PHE A 243 -2.73 -7.56 -7.81
C PHE A 243 -4.08 -7.34 -8.53
N PHE A 244 -4.23 -6.25 -9.28
CA PHE A 244 -5.41 -5.99 -10.13
C PHE A 244 -5.26 -6.47 -11.59
N LYS A 245 -4.32 -7.38 -11.89
CA LYS A 245 -4.08 -7.89 -13.26
C LYS A 245 -5.36 -8.50 -13.86
N GLY A 246 -5.60 -8.28 -15.15
CA GLY A 246 -6.86 -8.61 -15.84
C GLY A 246 -7.86 -7.44 -15.92
N LEU A 247 -7.70 -6.44 -15.03
CA LEU A 247 -8.49 -5.21 -15.01
C LEU A 247 -7.63 -4.04 -15.52
N ASN A 248 -8.19 -3.18 -16.39
CA ASN A 248 -7.44 -2.06 -16.95
C ASN A 248 -7.49 -0.86 -16.02
N ILE A 249 -6.37 -0.57 -15.37
CA ILE A 249 -6.10 0.69 -14.65
C ILE A 249 -5.81 1.80 -15.68
N ALA A 250 -6.25 3.03 -15.40
CA ALA A 250 -5.94 4.22 -16.22
C ALA A 250 -4.44 4.58 -16.16
N LYS A 251 -3.91 5.32 -17.15
CA LYS A 251 -2.52 5.82 -17.11
C LYS A 251 -2.36 6.75 -15.90
N GLY A 252 -1.30 6.54 -15.10
CA GLY A 252 -1.12 7.23 -13.82
C GLY A 252 -2.15 6.89 -12.73
N GLY A 253 -3.03 5.91 -12.97
CA GLY A 253 -4.18 5.57 -12.14
C GLY A 253 -3.88 4.90 -10.80
N VAL A 254 -2.68 5.02 -10.24
CA VAL A 254 -2.31 4.47 -8.92
C VAL A 254 -1.64 5.54 -8.06
N ALA A 255 -2.29 5.90 -6.95
CA ALA A 255 -1.85 6.93 -6.03
C ALA A 255 -1.58 6.32 -4.63
N LEU A 256 -0.31 6.15 -4.28
CA LEU A 256 0.11 5.67 -2.96
C LEU A 256 -0.17 6.75 -1.90
N CYS A 257 -0.82 6.38 -0.79
CA CYS A 257 -1.18 7.33 0.26
C CYS A 257 -0.02 7.56 1.25
N LEU A 258 0.30 8.83 1.54
CA LEU A 258 1.25 9.20 2.59
C LEU A 258 0.56 9.69 3.86
N ASN A 259 1.09 9.28 5.02
CA ASN A 259 0.70 9.83 6.32
C ASN A 259 1.23 11.27 6.54
N ALA A 260 0.91 11.88 7.68
CA ALA A 260 1.35 13.24 8.02
C ALA A 260 2.89 13.40 7.95
N GLN A 261 3.64 12.39 8.42
CA GLN A 261 5.12 12.33 8.41
C GLN A 261 5.73 11.96 7.04
N GLY A 262 4.91 11.91 5.99
CA GLY A 262 5.35 11.60 4.63
C GLY A 262 5.85 10.16 4.45
N ARG A 263 5.48 9.22 5.34
CA ARG A 263 5.70 7.78 5.14
C ARG A 263 4.45 7.16 4.52
N ARG A 264 4.62 6.13 3.69
CA ARG A 264 3.52 5.32 3.16
C ARG A 264 2.70 4.74 4.32
N ASN A 265 1.38 4.79 4.24
CA ASN A 265 0.50 4.30 5.32
C ASN A 265 -0.05 2.87 5.11
N GLY A 266 0.22 2.25 3.97
CA GLY A 266 -0.35 0.94 3.59
C GLY A 266 -1.70 1.06 2.85
N GLU A 267 -2.05 2.24 2.36
CA GLU A 267 -3.20 2.48 1.48
C GLU A 267 -2.78 3.03 0.10
N ALA A 268 -3.65 2.83 -0.88
CA ALA A 268 -3.58 3.50 -2.18
C ALA A 268 -4.99 3.76 -2.74
N LEU A 269 -5.13 4.76 -3.59
CA LEU A 269 -6.29 4.94 -4.47
C LEU A 269 -5.95 4.44 -5.88
N VAL A 270 -6.88 3.72 -6.51
CA VAL A 270 -6.70 3.15 -7.84
C VAL A 270 -7.89 3.53 -8.73
N ARG A 271 -7.61 4.10 -9.91
CA ARG A 271 -8.59 4.54 -10.90
C ARG A 271 -8.55 3.61 -12.11
N PHE A 272 -9.65 2.92 -12.37
CA PHE A 272 -9.83 2.08 -13.55
C PHE A 272 -10.29 2.89 -14.77
N VAL A 273 -10.25 2.27 -15.96
CA VAL A 273 -10.72 2.92 -17.20
C VAL A 273 -12.25 3.05 -17.29
N ASN A 274 -13.00 2.28 -16.49
CA ASN A 274 -14.46 2.28 -16.43
C ASN A 274 -14.96 1.72 -15.08
N SER A 275 -16.27 1.83 -14.84
CA SER A 275 -16.93 1.31 -13.63
C SER A 275 -17.03 -0.23 -13.60
N GLU A 276 -17.17 -0.89 -14.75
CA GLU A 276 -17.15 -2.36 -14.85
C GLU A 276 -15.87 -2.94 -14.23
N HIS A 277 -14.70 -2.39 -14.53
CA HIS A 277 -13.44 -2.80 -13.91
C HIS A 277 -13.31 -2.37 -12.43
N ARG A 278 -13.91 -1.25 -12.02
CA ARG A 278 -13.96 -0.82 -10.61
C ARG A 278 -14.75 -1.83 -9.79
N ASP A 279 -15.91 -2.26 -10.27
CA ASP A 279 -16.74 -3.25 -9.58
C ASP A 279 -16.07 -4.64 -9.53
N LEU A 280 -15.44 -5.08 -10.63
CA LEU A 280 -14.61 -6.29 -10.60
C LEU A 280 -13.41 -6.21 -9.65
N ALA A 281 -12.90 -5.00 -9.35
CA ALA A 281 -11.85 -4.83 -8.35
C ALA A 281 -12.37 -4.96 -6.90
N LEU A 282 -13.65 -4.65 -6.64
CA LEU A 282 -14.27 -4.84 -5.32
C LEU A 282 -14.41 -6.32 -4.96
N GLU A 283 -14.64 -7.19 -5.95
CA GLU A 283 -14.65 -8.66 -5.79
C GLU A 283 -13.28 -9.24 -5.40
N ARG A 284 -12.21 -8.43 -5.36
CA ARG A 284 -10.89 -8.81 -4.81
C ARG A 284 -10.69 -8.38 -3.36
N HIS A 285 -11.76 -7.99 -2.66
CA HIS A 285 -11.71 -7.68 -1.23
C HIS A 285 -11.27 -8.91 -0.41
N LYS A 286 -10.20 -8.76 0.38
CA LYS A 286 -9.44 -9.78 1.13
C LYS A 286 -8.58 -10.74 0.29
N HIS A 287 -8.40 -10.52 -1.01
CA HIS A 287 -7.39 -11.26 -1.79
C HIS A 287 -5.97 -10.93 -1.32
N HIS A 288 -5.00 -11.79 -1.60
CA HIS A 288 -3.66 -11.73 -0.99
C HIS A 288 -2.60 -11.07 -1.88
N MET A 289 -1.89 -10.07 -1.33
CA MET A 289 -0.66 -9.50 -1.87
C MET A 289 0.53 -9.96 -1.04
N GLY A 290 1.00 -11.19 -1.30
CA GLY A 290 1.97 -11.88 -0.44
C GLY A 290 1.35 -12.23 0.91
N SER A 291 2.05 -12.02 2.03
CA SER A 291 1.58 -12.34 3.38
C SER A 291 0.55 -11.34 3.96
N ARG A 292 -0.26 -10.72 3.10
CA ARG A 292 -1.17 -9.60 3.44
C ARG A 292 -2.44 -9.69 2.61
N TYR A 293 -3.59 -9.87 3.26
CA TYR A 293 -4.87 -9.62 2.61
C TYR A 293 -5.02 -8.12 2.32
N ILE A 294 -5.67 -7.78 1.20
CA ILE A 294 -5.92 -6.40 0.78
C ILE A 294 -7.41 -6.09 0.90
N GLU A 295 -7.75 -5.07 1.68
CA GLU A 295 -9.14 -4.60 1.77
C GLU A 295 -9.41 -3.64 0.62
N VAL A 296 -10.38 -3.96 -0.24
CA VAL A 296 -10.80 -3.08 -1.35
C VAL A 296 -12.15 -2.45 -1.01
N TYR A 297 -12.29 -1.14 -1.23
CA TYR A 297 -13.50 -0.35 -1.00
C TYR A 297 -13.75 0.63 -2.15
N LYS A 298 -14.99 1.10 -2.34
CA LYS A 298 -15.27 2.24 -3.23
C LYS A 298 -14.62 3.51 -2.69
N ALA A 299 -14.23 4.43 -3.58
CA ALA A 299 -13.74 5.77 -3.25
C ALA A 299 -14.17 6.77 -4.35
N THR A 300 -13.96 8.06 -4.14
CA THR A 300 -14.40 9.11 -5.10
C THR A 300 -13.28 9.61 -6.00
N GLY A 301 -13.66 10.24 -7.12
CA GLY A 301 -12.74 10.96 -7.99
C GLY A 301 -12.07 12.15 -7.28
N GLU A 302 -12.78 12.80 -6.35
CA GLU A 302 -12.24 13.85 -5.50
C GLU A 302 -11.16 13.34 -4.53
N GLU A 303 -11.36 12.18 -3.91
CA GLU A 303 -10.32 11.52 -3.11
C GLU A 303 -9.08 11.22 -3.96
N PHE A 304 -9.26 10.71 -5.18
CA PHE A 304 -8.15 10.45 -6.11
C PHE A 304 -7.40 11.73 -6.48
N LEU A 305 -8.11 12.77 -6.93
CA LEU A 305 -7.52 14.05 -7.34
C LEU A 305 -6.86 14.81 -6.17
N LYS A 306 -7.33 14.62 -4.93
CA LYS A 306 -6.70 15.18 -3.73
C LYS A 306 -5.31 14.59 -3.44
N ILE A 307 -5.03 13.38 -3.93
CA ILE A 307 -3.76 12.66 -3.73
C ILE A 307 -2.88 12.67 -4.99
N ALA A 308 -3.49 12.56 -6.18
CA ALA A 308 -2.80 12.44 -7.46
C ALA A 308 -2.77 13.71 -8.32
N GLY A 309 -3.68 14.66 -8.09
CA GLY A 309 -3.89 15.82 -8.95
C GLY A 309 -2.76 16.85 -8.86
N GLY A 310 -1.91 16.89 -9.89
CA GLY A 310 -0.78 17.82 -9.97
C GLY A 310 -1.15 19.24 -10.42
N THR A 311 -0.40 20.22 -9.92
CA THR A 311 -0.48 21.65 -10.32
C THR A 311 0.86 22.41 -10.29
N SER A 312 2.00 21.75 -10.04
CA SER A 312 3.31 22.42 -10.01
C SER A 312 4.04 22.26 -11.35
N ASN A 313 4.50 23.37 -11.94
CA ASN A 313 5.26 23.35 -13.18
C ASN A 313 6.62 22.62 -13.02
N GLU A 314 7.25 22.72 -11.85
CA GLU A 314 8.49 21.98 -11.52
C GLU A 314 8.25 20.46 -11.55
N VAL A 315 7.12 20.01 -10.98
CA VAL A 315 6.71 18.61 -11.00
C VAL A 315 6.33 18.17 -12.42
N ALA A 316 5.65 19.03 -13.19
CA ALA A 316 5.32 18.76 -14.58
C ALA A 316 6.57 18.67 -15.48
N GLN A 317 7.61 19.46 -15.22
CA GLN A 317 8.89 19.39 -15.93
C GLN A 317 9.67 18.12 -15.56
N PHE A 318 9.79 17.80 -14.26
CA PHE A 318 10.43 16.57 -13.79
C PHE A 318 9.74 15.32 -14.32
N LEU A 319 8.40 15.29 -14.31
CA LEU A 319 7.59 14.17 -14.79
C LEU A 319 7.18 14.27 -16.26
N SER A 320 7.77 15.18 -17.03
CA SER A 320 7.50 15.35 -18.48
C SER A 320 7.96 14.16 -19.32
N LYS A 321 8.91 13.38 -18.81
CA LYS A 321 9.49 12.21 -19.49
C LYS A 321 8.64 10.98 -19.22
N GLU A 322 8.16 10.35 -20.28
CA GLU A 322 7.40 9.10 -20.18
C GLU A 322 8.31 7.91 -19.82
N ASN A 323 7.69 6.83 -19.35
CA ASN A 323 8.33 5.53 -19.07
C ASN A 323 9.50 5.55 -18.08
N GLN A 324 9.63 6.60 -17.26
CA GLN A 324 10.64 6.67 -16.19
C GLN A 324 10.19 5.90 -14.93
N VAL A 325 11.13 5.25 -14.26
CA VAL A 325 10.92 4.67 -12.93
C VAL A 325 11.41 5.66 -11.87
N ILE A 326 10.55 6.00 -10.91
CA ILE A 326 10.84 7.00 -9.88
C ILE A 326 11.27 6.31 -8.59
N ILE A 327 12.39 6.74 -8.01
CA ILE A 327 12.79 6.38 -6.64
C ILE A 327 12.78 7.62 -5.76
N ARG A 328 12.25 7.47 -4.55
CA ARG A 328 12.35 8.45 -3.47
C ARG A 328 13.52 8.09 -2.57
N MET A 329 14.44 9.03 -2.41
CA MET A 329 15.50 8.99 -1.40
C MET A 329 15.03 9.73 -0.15
N ARG A 330 15.34 9.22 1.04
CA ARG A 330 15.09 9.89 2.31
C ARG A 330 16.30 9.84 3.23
N GLY A 331 16.43 10.87 4.06
CA GLY A 331 17.46 10.97 5.08
C GLY A 331 18.79 11.58 4.61
N LEU A 332 18.85 12.12 3.38
CA LEU A 332 20.01 12.77 2.80
C LEU A 332 20.61 13.84 3.75
N PRO A 333 21.94 13.97 3.83
CA PRO A 333 22.57 15.11 4.51
C PRO A 333 22.06 16.45 3.95
N PHE A 334 21.87 17.46 4.81
CA PHE A 334 21.47 18.80 4.37
C PHE A 334 22.55 19.53 3.54
N THR A 335 23.76 18.99 3.45
CA THR A 335 24.84 19.45 2.57
C THR A 335 24.93 18.67 1.26
N ALA A 336 24.09 17.65 1.05
CA ALA A 336 24.23 16.73 -0.08
C ALA A 336 24.00 17.42 -1.43
N THR A 337 24.99 17.29 -2.30
CA THR A 337 24.98 17.81 -3.67
C THR A 337 24.40 16.80 -4.66
N PRO A 338 23.94 17.24 -5.85
CA PRO A 338 23.60 16.34 -6.95
C PRO A 338 24.74 15.37 -7.30
N GLN A 339 25.99 15.84 -7.28
CA GLN A 339 27.19 15.06 -7.60
C GLN A 339 27.43 13.93 -6.59
N GLU A 340 27.26 14.19 -5.29
CA GLU A 340 27.35 13.14 -4.25
C GLU A 340 26.22 12.11 -4.38
N VAL A 341 25.01 12.53 -4.75
CA VAL A 341 23.88 11.62 -5.01
C VAL A 341 24.14 10.74 -6.24
N LEU A 342 24.65 11.31 -7.34
CA LEU A 342 25.05 10.56 -8.52
C LEU A 342 26.19 9.58 -8.21
N SER A 343 27.19 9.98 -7.42
CA SER A 343 28.30 9.12 -7.00
C SER A 343 27.84 7.97 -6.08
N PHE A 344 26.88 8.24 -5.18
CA PHE A 344 26.25 7.20 -4.35
C PHE A 344 25.48 6.17 -5.19
N LEU A 345 24.68 6.63 -6.16
CA LEU A 345 23.92 5.77 -7.08
C LEU A 345 24.85 4.98 -8.02
N GLY A 346 25.94 5.59 -8.49
CA GLY A 346 27.04 4.93 -9.20
C GLY A 346 26.73 4.47 -10.64
N PRO A 347 27.70 3.86 -11.33
CA PRO A 347 27.58 3.51 -12.75
C PRO A 347 26.55 2.41 -13.02
N ASP A 348 26.28 1.54 -12.04
CA ASP A 348 25.28 0.45 -12.16
C ASP A 348 23.83 0.96 -12.10
N SER A 349 23.64 2.26 -11.87
CA SER A 349 22.33 2.91 -11.71
C SER A 349 22.38 4.34 -12.27
N PRO A 350 22.56 4.51 -13.59
CA PRO A 350 22.63 5.82 -14.22
C PRO A 350 21.28 6.53 -14.12
N VAL A 351 21.30 7.74 -13.58
CA VAL A 351 20.13 8.62 -13.46
C VAL A 351 19.85 9.27 -14.82
N THR A 352 18.57 9.34 -15.20
CA THR A 352 18.13 9.97 -16.45
C THR A 352 18.59 11.44 -16.49
N ASP A 353 19.38 11.81 -17.50
CA ASP A 353 20.01 13.12 -17.68
C ASP A 353 20.89 13.58 -16.49
N GLY A 354 21.35 12.65 -15.65
CA GLY A 354 22.24 12.94 -14.53
C GLY A 354 21.59 13.86 -13.49
N ALA A 355 22.05 15.10 -13.39
CA ALA A 355 21.58 16.05 -12.38
C ALA A 355 20.13 16.49 -12.60
N GLU A 356 19.66 16.59 -13.85
CA GLU A 356 18.28 16.99 -14.17
C GLU A 356 17.26 15.89 -13.82
N GLY A 357 17.71 14.65 -13.62
CA GLY A 357 16.91 13.55 -13.07
C GLY A 357 16.82 13.54 -11.55
N LEU A 358 17.33 14.56 -10.85
CA LEU A 358 17.32 14.68 -9.38
C LEU A 358 16.48 15.86 -8.89
N LEU A 359 15.30 15.57 -8.32
CA LEU A 359 14.43 16.58 -7.71
C LEU A 359 14.61 16.60 -6.19
N PHE A 360 15.47 17.51 -5.71
CA PHE A 360 15.70 17.73 -4.27
C PHE A 360 14.52 18.49 -3.63
N VAL A 361 13.86 17.88 -2.66
CA VAL A 361 12.70 18.49 -1.99
C VAL A 361 13.18 19.55 -1.00
N LYS A 362 12.75 20.79 -1.21
CA LYS A 362 13.10 21.96 -0.39
C LYS A 362 11.87 22.59 0.27
N TYR A 363 12.11 23.32 1.35
CA TYR A 363 11.14 24.24 1.94
C TYR A 363 11.00 25.52 1.08
N PRO A 364 9.94 26.33 1.25
CA PRO A 364 9.78 27.62 0.53
C PRO A 364 10.90 28.63 0.77
N ASP A 365 11.65 28.50 1.87
CA ASP A 365 12.85 29.29 2.18
C ASP A 365 14.15 28.72 1.57
N GLY A 366 14.03 27.74 0.67
CA GLY A 366 15.14 27.10 -0.02
C GLY A 366 15.87 26.01 0.79
N ARG A 367 15.59 25.84 2.08
CA ARG A 367 16.28 24.83 2.91
C ARG A 367 15.99 23.40 2.43
N PRO A 368 16.98 22.49 2.40
CA PRO A 368 16.77 21.09 2.02
C PRO A 368 16.02 20.32 3.12
N THR A 369 15.08 19.47 2.71
CA THR A 369 14.30 18.62 3.64
C THR A 369 14.99 17.32 4.03
N GLY A 370 15.97 16.87 3.23
CA GLY A 370 16.56 15.53 3.33
C GLY A 370 15.81 14.44 2.53
N ASP A 371 14.71 14.78 1.86
CA ASP A 371 14.06 13.93 0.86
C ASP A 371 14.42 14.41 -0.56
N ALA A 372 14.51 13.48 -1.52
CA ALA A 372 14.68 13.76 -2.95
C ALA A 372 14.01 12.68 -3.81
N PHE A 373 13.80 12.96 -5.10
CA PHE A 373 13.34 12.00 -6.10
C PHE A 373 14.35 11.85 -7.24
N VAL A 374 14.41 10.65 -7.81
CA VAL A 374 15.37 10.22 -8.83
C VAL A 374 14.63 9.54 -9.97
N LEU A 375 14.97 9.88 -11.21
CA LEU A 375 14.45 9.22 -12.42
C LEU A 375 15.46 8.20 -12.97
N PHE A 376 14.95 7.03 -13.33
CA PHE A 376 15.69 6.00 -14.07
C PHE A 376 14.98 5.66 -15.37
N SER A 377 15.75 5.53 -16.44
CA SER A 377 15.24 5.21 -17.79
C SER A 377 14.74 3.78 -17.95
N CYS A 378 15.04 2.89 -16.99
CA CYS A 378 14.51 1.53 -16.95
C CYS A 378 14.37 0.98 -15.53
N GLU A 379 13.61 -0.11 -15.42
CA GLU A 379 13.39 -0.91 -14.22
C GLU A 379 14.68 -1.48 -13.61
N GLU A 380 15.65 -1.85 -14.44
CA GLU A 380 16.90 -2.48 -13.99
C GLU A 380 17.79 -1.52 -13.20
N TYR A 381 18.00 -0.30 -13.70
CA TYR A 381 18.77 0.74 -13.01
C TYR A 381 18.11 1.16 -11.70
N ALA A 382 16.78 1.25 -11.67
CA ALA A 382 16.03 1.46 -10.44
C ALA A 382 16.21 0.28 -9.45
N GLN A 383 16.16 -0.96 -9.93
CA GLN A 383 16.36 -2.13 -9.08
C GLN A 383 17.80 -2.24 -8.55
N ASN A 384 18.81 -1.81 -9.32
CA ASN A 384 20.18 -1.69 -8.87
C ASN A 384 20.33 -0.59 -7.80
N ALA A 385 19.69 0.57 -7.99
CA ALA A 385 19.66 1.63 -6.98
C ALA A 385 19.02 1.14 -5.67
N LEU A 386 17.92 0.38 -5.72
CA LEU A 386 17.26 -0.17 -4.52
C LEU A 386 18.16 -1.12 -3.70
N LYS A 387 19.15 -1.78 -4.31
CA LYS A 387 20.16 -2.57 -3.58
C LYS A 387 21.02 -1.71 -2.64
N LYS A 388 21.03 -0.37 -2.82
CA LYS A 388 21.72 0.60 -1.98
C LYS A 388 20.86 1.17 -0.83
N HIS A 389 19.66 0.64 -0.62
CA HIS A 389 18.83 0.99 0.54
C HIS A 389 19.59 0.76 1.86
N LYS A 390 19.58 1.77 2.75
CA LYS A 390 20.34 1.87 4.01
C LYS A 390 21.87 1.96 3.90
N GLN A 391 22.44 2.06 2.69
CA GLN A 391 23.85 2.45 2.55
C GLN A 391 24.08 3.91 3.00
N ILE A 392 25.33 4.25 3.30
CA ILE A 392 25.71 5.54 3.90
C ILE A 392 26.10 6.55 2.82
N LEU A 393 25.57 7.77 2.92
CA LEU A 393 26.04 8.96 2.22
C LEU A 393 26.49 9.99 3.27
N GLY A 394 27.79 10.30 3.28
CA GLY A 394 28.41 11.17 4.29
C GLY A 394 28.29 10.58 5.71
N LYS A 395 27.39 11.14 6.52
CA LYS A 395 27.13 10.72 7.92
C LYS A 395 25.70 10.19 8.14
N ARG A 396 25.02 9.77 7.07
CA ARG A 396 23.60 9.39 7.07
C ARG A 396 23.39 8.09 6.32
N TYR A 397 22.63 7.15 6.87
CA TYR A 397 22.05 6.07 6.06
C TYR A 397 20.92 6.64 5.19
N ILE A 398 20.81 6.17 3.95
CA ILE A 398 19.80 6.65 3.00
C ILE A 398 18.72 5.59 2.81
N GLU A 399 17.46 5.93 3.09
CA GLU A 399 16.34 5.06 2.78
C GLU A 399 15.91 5.28 1.32
N LEU A 400 15.85 4.20 0.53
CA LEU A 400 15.40 4.23 -0.86
C LEU A 400 14.09 3.47 -1.01
N PHE A 401 13.12 4.08 -1.69
CA PHE A 401 11.81 3.47 -1.96
C PHE A 401 11.41 3.72 -3.42
N ARG A 402 10.68 2.80 -4.06
CA ARG A 402 9.96 3.12 -5.31
C ARG A 402 8.94 4.24 -5.03
N SER A 403 8.59 5.01 -6.04
CA SER A 403 7.70 6.17 -5.92
C SER A 403 6.79 6.29 -7.13
N THR A 404 5.66 6.98 -6.99
CA THR A 404 4.78 7.33 -8.11
C THR A 404 4.74 8.85 -8.32
N ALA A 405 4.21 9.30 -9.46
CA ALA A 405 3.96 10.73 -9.72
C ALA A 405 3.13 11.39 -8.61
N ALA A 406 2.11 10.69 -8.10
CA ALA A 406 1.29 11.14 -7.00
C ALA A 406 2.08 11.26 -5.68
N GLU A 407 3.07 10.39 -5.44
CA GLU A 407 3.94 10.50 -4.26
C GLU A 407 4.87 11.73 -4.36
N VAL A 408 5.42 12.02 -5.55
CA VAL A 408 6.19 13.26 -5.82
C VAL A 408 5.36 14.51 -5.49
N GLN A 409 4.16 14.60 -6.04
CA GLN A 409 3.26 15.73 -5.84
C GLN A 409 2.83 15.88 -4.36
N GLN A 410 2.49 14.79 -3.67
CA GLN A 410 2.14 14.81 -2.23
C GLN A 410 3.29 15.31 -1.34
N VAL A 411 4.52 14.92 -1.64
CA VAL A 411 5.69 15.32 -0.85
C VAL A 411 5.94 16.82 -1.02
N LEU A 412 5.97 17.31 -2.26
CA LEU A 412 6.19 18.75 -2.53
C LEU A 412 5.04 19.61 -2.00
N ASN A 413 3.77 19.20 -2.19
CA ASN A 413 2.63 19.91 -1.62
C ASN A 413 2.73 20.06 -0.09
N ARG A 414 3.15 19.02 0.64
CA ARG A 414 3.33 19.09 2.11
C ARG A 414 4.34 20.18 2.51
N TYR A 415 5.49 20.23 1.85
CA TYR A 415 6.55 21.18 2.21
C TYR A 415 6.23 22.61 1.74
N MET A 416 5.59 22.78 0.58
CA MET A 416 5.13 24.08 0.08
C MET A 416 3.97 24.67 0.90
N SER A 417 3.10 23.84 1.49
CA SER A 417 1.93 24.29 2.27
C SER A 417 2.18 24.46 3.78
N THR A 418 3.43 24.34 4.26
CA THR A 418 3.74 24.56 5.68
C THR A 418 3.89 26.08 5.95
N PRO A 419 3.04 26.71 6.78
CA PRO A 419 3.09 28.15 6.99
C PRO A 419 4.39 28.57 7.69
N LEU A 420 5.01 29.64 7.17
CA LEU A 420 6.15 30.29 7.82
C LEU A 420 5.70 30.91 9.16
N ILE A 421 6.60 30.92 10.15
CA ILE A 421 6.30 31.39 11.50
C ILE A 421 6.03 32.90 11.46
N SER A 422 4.83 33.32 11.88
CA SER A 422 4.48 34.74 11.98
C SER A 422 5.19 35.39 13.18
N THR A 423 6.32 36.04 12.92
CA THR A 423 7.07 36.81 13.93
C THR A 423 6.69 38.30 13.85
N LEU A 424 5.48 38.63 14.29
CA LEU A 424 5.05 40.02 14.52
C LEU A 424 4.50 40.16 15.96
N PRO A 425 4.95 41.18 16.72
CA PRO A 425 4.40 41.44 18.05
C PRO A 425 2.97 42.01 17.94
N PRO A 426 2.06 41.68 18.88
CA PRO A 426 0.70 42.19 18.84
C PRO A 426 0.64 43.68 19.20
N SER A 427 0.03 44.48 18.33
CA SER A 427 -0.28 45.90 18.59
C SER A 427 -1.31 46.03 19.72
N PRO A 428 -1.22 47.07 20.59
CA PRO A 428 -2.22 47.33 21.61
C PRO A 428 -3.54 47.82 20.99
N ILE A 429 -4.67 47.31 21.49
CA ILE A 429 -6.02 47.69 21.03
C ILE A 429 -6.73 48.47 22.14
N MET A 430 -7.28 49.64 21.80
CA MET A 430 -8.12 50.46 22.67
C MET A 430 -9.58 49.97 22.61
N PRO A 431 -10.33 49.94 23.74
CA PRO A 431 -11.71 49.43 23.78
C PRO A 431 -12.76 50.47 23.33
N VAL A 432 -13.83 50.01 22.69
CA VAL A 432 -15.06 50.76 22.34
C VAL A 432 -16.29 49.87 22.62
N PRO A 433 -17.45 50.39 23.10
CA PRO A 433 -18.43 49.54 23.80
C PRO A 433 -19.68 49.11 23.00
N VAL A 434 -20.00 47.80 23.11
CA VAL A 434 -21.33 47.15 23.34
C VAL A 434 -22.57 47.57 22.53
N LEU A 435 -23.19 46.60 21.83
CA LEU A 435 -24.61 46.14 21.82
C LEU A 435 -24.83 45.20 20.58
N ALA A 436 -25.69 44.17 20.55
CA ALA A 436 -26.58 43.53 21.53
C ALA A 436 -26.77 42.01 21.24
N THR A 437 -27.48 41.28 22.09
CA THR A 437 -27.74 39.82 22.02
C THR A 437 -29.15 39.48 21.50
N PRO A 438 -29.44 38.21 21.11
CA PRO A 438 -29.98 37.22 22.06
C PRO A 438 -29.32 35.81 21.96
N PRO A 439 -29.57 34.88 22.90
CA PRO A 439 -28.77 33.66 23.08
C PRO A 439 -29.45 32.34 22.66
N PHE A 440 -28.66 31.36 22.21
CA PHE A 440 -28.84 29.93 22.51
C PHE A 440 -27.55 29.14 22.22
N LEU A 441 -27.40 27.98 22.89
CA LEU A 441 -26.22 27.07 22.91
C LEU A 441 -24.96 27.60 23.62
N PRO A 442 -24.24 26.76 24.38
CA PRO A 442 -23.05 27.16 25.11
C PRO A 442 -21.83 27.28 24.18
N SER A 443 -21.25 28.47 24.12
CA SER A 443 -19.87 28.62 23.65
C SER A 443 -18.95 27.93 24.66
N ALA A 444 -18.31 26.83 24.24
CA ALA A 444 -17.22 26.23 24.99
C ALA A 444 -16.00 27.16 24.94
N SER A 445 -15.94 28.11 25.87
CA SER A 445 -14.68 28.79 26.19
C SER A 445 -13.63 27.73 26.52
N SER A 446 -12.43 27.84 25.97
CA SER A 446 -11.33 26.88 26.15
C SER A 446 -10.71 26.97 27.56
N SER A 447 -11.52 26.67 28.57
CA SER A 447 -11.14 26.77 29.97
C SER A 447 -9.97 25.85 30.25
N ARG A 448 -8.83 26.42 30.62
CA ARG A 448 -7.63 25.67 31.00
C ARG A 448 -7.71 25.20 32.46
N ASP A 449 -8.76 24.46 32.75
CA ASP A 449 -9.06 23.85 34.06
C ASP A 449 -8.37 22.51 34.28
N CYS A 450 -7.58 22.02 33.32
CA CYS A 450 -6.83 20.78 33.43
C CYS A 450 -5.33 21.02 33.64
N VAL A 451 -4.67 20.01 34.19
CA VAL A 451 -3.22 19.94 34.36
C VAL A 451 -2.71 18.61 33.82
N ARG A 452 -1.72 18.63 32.94
CA ARG A 452 -0.98 17.44 32.49
C ARG A 452 0.29 17.28 33.32
N LEU A 453 0.47 16.11 33.90
CA LEU A 453 1.71 15.67 34.53
C LEU A 453 2.43 14.71 33.58
N ARG A 454 3.76 14.84 33.49
CA ARG A 454 4.61 14.10 32.55
C ARG A 454 5.93 13.73 33.22
N GLY A 455 6.39 12.49 33.00
CA GLY A 455 7.58 11.96 33.66
C GLY A 455 7.31 11.21 34.98
N LEU A 456 6.04 11.00 35.35
CA LEU A 456 5.62 10.19 36.49
C LEU A 456 6.29 8.79 36.45
N PRO A 457 6.91 8.29 37.53
CA PRO A 457 7.49 6.94 37.57
C PRO A 457 6.51 5.87 37.07
N TYR A 458 7.00 4.82 36.41
CA TYR A 458 6.13 3.75 35.87
C TYR A 458 5.45 2.90 36.97
N THR A 459 5.86 3.08 38.21
CA THR A 459 5.29 2.51 39.45
C THR A 459 4.48 3.53 40.26
N ALA A 460 4.16 4.70 39.69
CA ALA A 460 3.37 5.72 40.37
C ALA A 460 1.86 5.40 40.31
N GLY A 461 1.22 5.34 41.47
CA GLY A 461 -0.23 5.21 41.65
C GLY A 461 -0.96 6.56 41.64
N ILE A 462 -2.26 6.53 41.94
CA ILE A 462 -3.06 7.76 42.13
C ILE A 462 -2.69 8.42 43.46
N GLU A 463 -2.34 7.60 44.45
CA GLU A 463 -1.92 7.95 45.80
C GLU A 463 -0.66 8.82 45.76
N ASP A 464 0.34 8.41 44.98
CA ASP A 464 1.58 9.18 44.76
C ASP A 464 1.32 10.56 44.13
N ILE A 465 0.35 10.64 43.22
CA ILE A 465 -0.04 11.87 42.54
C ILE A 465 -0.74 12.83 43.51
N LEU A 466 -1.59 12.30 44.39
CA LEU A 466 -2.25 13.08 45.44
C LEU A 466 -1.22 13.61 46.45
N GLU A 467 -0.27 12.78 46.91
CA GLU A 467 0.83 13.21 47.78
C GLU A 467 1.68 14.31 47.13
N PHE A 468 2.05 14.13 45.86
CA PHE A 468 2.82 15.11 45.08
C PHE A 468 2.10 16.47 44.90
N MET A 469 0.77 16.48 44.85
CA MET A 469 -0.05 17.70 44.80
C MET A 469 -0.27 18.35 46.17
N GLY A 470 -0.26 17.58 47.26
CA GLY A 470 -0.41 18.05 48.64
C GLY A 470 -1.68 18.88 48.84
N ASP A 471 -1.52 20.11 49.34
CA ASP A 471 -2.60 21.07 49.64
C ASP A 471 -3.59 21.29 48.48
N HIS A 472 -3.17 21.07 47.23
CA HIS A 472 -4.00 21.32 46.04
C HIS A 472 -4.94 20.17 45.68
N THR A 473 -4.86 19.03 46.39
CA THR A 473 -5.78 17.89 46.19
C THR A 473 -7.24 18.27 46.42
N VAL A 474 -7.51 19.21 47.32
CA VAL A 474 -8.87 19.72 47.59
C VAL A 474 -9.49 20.46 46.38
N ASP A 475 -8.66 20.91 45.42
CA ASP A 475 -9.11 21.62 44.22
C ASP A 475 -9.35 20.68 43.02
N ILE A 476 -9.12 19.37 43.14
CA ILE A 476 -9.40 18.39 42.07
C ILE A 476 -10.92 18.08 42.03
N LYS A 477 -11.49 17.89 40.84
CA LYS A 477 -12.89 17.41 40.68
C LYS A 477 -13.00 15.92 41.08
N PRO A 478 -14.16 15.44 41.59
CA PRO A 478 -14.36 14.02 41.88
C PRO A 478 -14.08 13.14 40.65
N HIS A 479 -13.29 12.08 40.82
CA HIS A 479 -12.77 11.21 39.74
C HIS A 479 -11.93 11.91 38.66
N GLY A 480 -11.50 13.15 38.87
CA GLY A 480 -10.77 13.97 37.90
C GLY A 480 -9.30 13.64 37.72
N VAL A 481 -8.82 12.43 38.09
CA VAL A 481 -7.42 11.99 37.87
C VAL A 481 -7.42 10.87 36.85
N HIS A 482 -6.74 11.09 35.71
CA HIS A 482 -6.78 10.23 34.54
C HIS A 482 -5.37 9.77 34.17
N MET A 483 -5.04 8.52 34.49
CA MET A 483 -3.76 7.91 34.12
C MET A 483 -3.73 7.56 32.63
N VAL A 484 -2.70 8.00 31.91
CA VAL A 484 -2.51 7.60 30.51
C VAL A 484 -1.88 6.20 30.48
N LEU A 485 -2.60 5.23 29.94
CA LEU A 485 -2.10 3.87 29.74
C LEU A 485 -1.62 3.66 28.29
N ASN A 486 -0.51 2.95 28.13
CA ASN A 486 -0.02 2.48 26.84
C ASN A 486 -0.91 1.32 26.32
N GLN A 487 -0.74 0.96 25.05
CA GLN A 487 -1.50 -0.12 24.38
C GLN A 487 -1.39 -1.50 25.06
N GLN A 488 -0.38 -1.74 25.91
CA GLN A 488 -0.27 -2.94 26.75
C GLN A 488 -0.87 -2.78 28.18
N GLY A 489 -1.72 -1.78 28.40
CA GLY A 489 -2.37 -1.51 29.70
C GLY A 489 -1.45 -0.95 30.80
N ARG A 490 -0.19 -0.66 30.51
CA ARG A 490 0.81 -0.17 31.48
C ARG A 490 0.84 1.37 31.54
N PRO A 491 1.10 2.01 32.70
CA PRO A 491 1.25 3.46 32.79
C PRO A 491 2.27 4.02 31.80
N SER A 492 1.90 5.09 31.09
CA SER A 492 2.77 5.78 30.12
C SER A 492 3.79 6.72 30.78
N GLY A 493 3.59 7.04 32.06
CA GLY A 493 4.33 8.09 32.77
C GLY A 493 3.75 9.50 32.58
N ASP A 494 2.56 9.59 31.97
CA ASP A 494 1.76 10.79 31.80
C ASP A 494 0.40 10.61 32.50
N ALA A 495 -0.15 11.69 33.04
CA ALA A 495 -1.51 11.75 33.59
C ALA A 495 -2.14 13.13 33.37
N PHE A 496 -3.47 13.18 33.42
CA PHE A 496 -4.23 14.43 33.38
C PHE A 496 -5.08 14.58 34.65
N ILE A 497 -5.21 15.81 35.14
CA ILE A 497 -5.93 16.14 36.37
C ILE A 497 -6.85 17.32 36.12
N GLN A 498 -8.16 17.13 36.33
CA GLN A 498 -9.18 18.15 36.13
C GLN A 498 -9.44 18.91 37.45
N MET A 499 -9.15 20.20 37.45
CA MET A 499 -9.26 21.10 38.61
C MET A 499 -10.61 21.82 38.61
N LYS A 500 -11.04 22.31 39.79
CA LYS A 500 -12.28 23.07 39.99
C LYS A 500 -12.25 24.49 39.40
N SER A 501 -11.07 25.05 39.13
CA SER A 501 -10.91 26.34 38.42
C SER A 501 -9.61 26.37 37.59
N PRO A 502 -9.56 27.17 36.51
CA PRO A 502 -8.34 27.38 35.72
C PRO A 502 -7.22 28.08 36.51
N ASP A 503 -7.54 28.92 37.49
CA ASP A 503 -6.55 29.59 38.35
C ASP A 503 -5.85 28.57 39.28
N LYS A 504 -6.60 27.59 39.78
CA LYS A 504 -6.05 26.45 40.51
C LYS A 504 -5.16 25.58 39.62
N ALA A 505 -5.57 25.31 38.39
CA ALA A 505 -4.76 24.59 37.41
C ALA A 505 -3.45 25.33 37.08
N PHE A 506 -3.48 26.66 36.91
CA PHE A 506 -2.29 27.48 36.73
C PHE A 506 -1.37 27.44 37.96
N MET A 507 -1.91 27.61 39.18
CA MET A 507 -1.10 27.57 40.41
C MET A 507 -0.47 26.20 40.67
N VAL A 508 -1.19 25.09 40.39
CA VAL A 508 -0.61 23.73 40.44
C VAL A 508 0.49 23.57 39.40
N ALA A 509 0.28 24.02 38.17
CA ALA A 509 1.30 23.98 37.14
C ALA A 509 2.58 24.72 37.56
N GLN A 510 2.48 25.92 38.14
CA GLN A 510 3.65 26.65 38.62
C GLN A 510 4.30 26.03 39.88
N LYS A 511 3.52 25.62 40.89
CA LYS A 511 4.05 25.11 42.19
C LYS A 511 4.61 23.69 42.10
N CYS A 512 4.20 22.89 41.12
CA CYS A 512 4.59 21.47 41.02
C CYS A 512 5.50 21.14 39.82
N HIS A 513 5.64 22.01 38.83
CA HIS A 513 6.57 21.78 37.71
C HIS A 513 8.02 21.60 38.18
N LYS A 514 8.68 20.54 37.70
CA LYS A 514 10.06 20.12 38.05
C LYS A 514 10.27 19.67 39.51
N LYS A 515 9.22 19.51 40.33
CA LYS A 515 9.34 18.75 41.58
C LYS A 515 9.67 17.28 41.29
N THR A 516 10.37 16.63 42.21
CA THR A 516 10.65 15.20 42.17
C THR A 516 9.50 14.37 42.77
N MET A 517 9.04 13.36 42.05
CA MET A 517 8.22 12.27 42.54
C MET A 517 9.09 11.00 42.56
N LYS A 518 9.35 10.45 43.75
CA LYS A 518 10.29 9.33 43.95
C LYS A 518 11.65 9.66 43.32
N ASP A 519 12.06 8.92 42.29
CA ASP A 519 13.35 9.03 41.59
C ASP A 519 13.36 10.03 40.42
N ARG A 520 12.20 10.58 39.99
CA ARG A 520 12.09 11.36 38.74
C ARG A 520 11.51 12.76 38.95
N TYR A 521 12.03 13.74 38.22
CA TYR A 521 11.37 15.05 38.12
C TYR A 521 10.13 14.96 37.23
N VAL A 522 9.05 15.64 37.63
CA VAL A 522 7.77 15.66 36.91
C VAL A 522 7.60 17.01 36.24
N GLU A 523 7.42 17.01 34.92
CA GLU A 523 7.01 18.20 34.18
C GLU A 523 5.49 18.38 34.35
N VAL A 524 5.06 19.55 34.78
CA VAL A 524 3.64 19.89 34.98
C VAL A 524 3.26 21.04 34.06
N PHE A 525 2.14 20.92 33.36
CA PHE A 525 1.67 21.90 32.38
C PHE A 525 0.16 22.14 32.52
N GLN A 526 -0.29 23.38 32.40
CA GLN A 526 -1.71 23.71 32.32
C GLN A 526 -2.25 23.39 30.91
N CYS A 527 -3.42 22.77 30.81
CA CYS A 527 -4.10 22.43 29.56
C CYS A 527 -5.63 22.57 29.69
N SER A 528 -6.36 22.44 28.58
CA SER A 528 -7.83 22.41 28.59
C SER A 528 -8.40 20.99 28.71
N THR A 529 -9.71 20.91 28.97
CA THR A 529 -10.44 19.64 28.97
C THR A 529 -10.46 18.98 27.58
N GLU A 530 -10.42 19.75 26.49
CA GLU A 530 -10.32 19.22 25.11
C GLU A 530 -8.91 18.65 24.83
N GLU A 531 -7.85 19.35 25.24
CA GLU A 531 -6.46 18.87 25.12
C GLU A 531 -6.28 17.53 25.85
N MET A 532 -6.89 17.38 27.04
CA MET A 532 -6.96 16.13 27.79
C MET A 532 -7.76 15.04 27.03
N SER A 533 -8.97 15.37 26.56
CA SER A 533 -9.84 14.42 25.83
C SER A 533 -9.17 13.84 24.59
N ILE A 534 -8.49 14.67 23.79
CA ILE A 534 -7.75 14.25 22.60
C ILE A 534 -6.71 13.17 22.92
N VAL A 535 -5.97 13.29 24.03
CA VAL A 535 -4.94 12.30 24.41
C VAL A 535 -5.55 11.03 25.00
N LEU A 536 -6.61 11.15 25.80
CA LEU A 536 -7.33 9.99 26.35
C LEU A 536 -8.05 9.18 25.25
N MET A 537 -8.43 9.81 24.15
CA MET A 537 -8.95 9.15 22.93
C MET A 537 -7.84 8.66 21.97
N GLY A 538 -6.56 8.70 22.37
CA GLY A 538 -5.43 8.16 21.59
C GLY A 538 -4.79 9.11 20.58
N GLY A 539 -5.16 10.39 20.56
CA GLY A 539 -4.56 11.44 19.73
C GLY A 539 -3.24 11.99 20.29
N THR A 540 -2.37 12.47 19.40
CA THR A 540 -1.05 13.04 19.78
C THR A 540 -1.06 14.57 19.72
N LEU A 541 -0.84 15.24 20.85
CA LEU A 541 -0.65 16.71 20.89
C LEU A 541 0.77 17.13 20.46
N ASN A 542 0.86 18.29 19.79
CA ASN A 542 2.13 18.86 19.34
C ASN A 542 3.00 19.38 20.50
N ARG A 543 4.32 19.27 20.34
CA ARG A 543 5.35 19.41 21.38
C ARG A 543 5.75 20.86 21.70
N SER A 544 4.77 21.75 21.88
CA SER A 544 4.98 23.21 21.95
C SER A 544 4.33 23.87 23.18
N GLY A 545 4.62 23.35 24.38
CA GLY A 545 4.48 24.12 25.63
C GLY A 545 5.65 25.10 25.79
N LEU A 546 5.38 26.34 26.16
CA LEU A 546 6.38 27.42 26.20
C LEU A 546 7.52 27.16 27.19
N SER A 547 8.71 27.67 26.88
CA SER A 547 9.86 27.74 27.80
C SER A 547 10.64 29.04 27.53
N PRO A 548 10.88 29.89 28.55
CA PRO A 548 11.65 31.13 28.39
C PRO A 548 13.17 30.87 28.32
N PRO A 549 13.96 31.81 27.75
CA PRO A 549 15.40 31.62 27.54
C PRO A 549 16.24 31.93 28.80
N PRO A 550 17.38 31.22 29.01
CA PRO A 550 18.39 31.61 29.99
C PRO A 550 19.32 32.71 29.42
N CYS A 551 19.74 33.62 30.30
CA CYS A 551 20.66 34.72 29.97
C CYS A 551 22.14 34.29 29.96
N LYS A 552 23.03 35.22 29.55
CA LYS A 552 24.49 35.03 29.45
C LYS A 552 25.21 35.01 30.83
N LEU A 553 26.53 34.73 30.78
CA LEU A 553 27.59 34.91 31.81
C LEU A 553 27.90 33.61 32.64
N PRO A 554 29.09 33.46 33.27
CA PRO A 554 30.12 32.59 32.64
C PRO A 554 30.89 31.62 33.58
N CYS A 555 31.50 30.58 33.01
CA CYS A 555 32.54 29.76 33.66
C CYS A 555 33.43 29.13 32.55
N LEU A 556 34.71 29.52 32.42
CA LEU A 556 35.90 28.94 33.09
C LEU A 556 36.24 27.51 32.62
N SER A 557 37.44 27.36 32.04
CA SER A 557 38.05 26.08 31.64
C SER A 557 39.58 26.16 31.78
N PRO A 558 40.22 25.29 32.59
CA PRO A 558 41.68 25.18 32.70
C PRO A 558 42.26 24.08 31.76
N PRO A 559 43.58 24.06 31.47
CA PRO A 559 43.99 23.96 30.07
C PRO A 559 45.08 22.93 29.70
N THR A 560 45.23 22.69 28.40
CA THR A 560 46.49 22.23 27.74
C THR A 560 46.40 22.65 26.26
N ALA A 561 47.03 23.70 25.72
CA ALA A 561 48.42 24.17 25.72
C ALA A 561 49.32 23.47 24.68
N TYR A 562 49.58 24.13 23.54
CA TYR A 562 50.92 24.38 22.96
C TYR A 562 50.88 25.51 21.88
N ALA A 563 52.06 26.04 21.51
CA ALA A 563 52.29 27.27 20.71
C ALA A 563 51.77 27.21 19.24
N ALA A 564 51.43 28.27 18.49
CA ALA A 564 51.71 29.74 18.50
C ALA A 564 53.00 30.21 17.78
N PHE A 565 52.87 31.10 16.77
CA PHE A 565 53.72 32.26 16.40
C PHE A 565 53.16 32.99 15.12
N PRO A 566 53.49 34.28 14.81
CA PRO A 566 52.48 35.22 14.29
C PRO A 566 52.89 36.28 13.20
N THR A 567 51.87 36.95 12.60
CA THR A 567 51.88 38.35 12.03
C THR A 567 52.80 38.64 10.80
N PRO A 568 52.74 39.82 10.11
CA PRO A 568 51.92 41.05 10.27
C PRO A 568 51.07 41.47 9.01
N PRO A 569 50.29 42.59 9.06
CA PRO A 569 49.37 43.03 7.99
C PRO A 569 49.86 44.23 7.13
N ALA A 570 49.09 44.62 6.09
CA ALA A 570 49.33 45.81 5.26
C ALA A 570 48.02 46.55 4.86
N ILE A 571 48.13 47.87 4.62
CA ILE A 571 47.09 48.93 4.55
C ILE A 571 47.65 50.05 3.63
N LEU A 572 46.94 50.82 2.79
CA LEU A 572 45.52 50.97 2.37
C LEU A 572 45.51 51.57 0.92
N SER A 573 44.33 51.85 0.33
CA SER A 573 44.11 53.14 -0.38
C SER A 573 42.64 53.45 -0.75
N GLU A 574 42.28 54.73 -0.63
CA GLU A 574 41.01 55.41 -0.97
C GLU A 574 41.10 56.09 -2.36
N ALA A 575 40.06 56.65 -3.02
CA ALA A 575 38.60 56.80 -2.77
C ALA A 575 37.86 56.63 -4.16
N ALA A 576 36.71 57.19 -4.58
CA ALA A 576 35.73 58.21 -4.13
C ALA A 576 34.37 57.96 -4.89
N LEU A 577 33.32 58.81 -4.99
CA LEU A 577 33.10 60.21 -4.57
C LEU A 577 31.64 60.46 -4.06
N TYR A 578 30.70 61.01 -4.85
CA TYR A 578 29.36 61.47 -4.38
C TYR A 578 28.15 61.21 -5.32
N GLN A 579 26.96 61.33 -4.73
CA GLN A 579 25.57 61.20 -5.25
C GLN A 579 25.10 62.43 -6.10
N PRO A 580 23.95 62.43 -6.84
CA PRO A 580 22.57 62.19 -6.31
C PRO A 580 21.53 61.50 -7.26
N PRO A 581 20.30 61.20 -6.77
CA PRO A 581 19.19 60.62 -7.57
C PRO A 581 18.19 61.66 -8.13
N LEU A 582 17.26 61.23 -9.00
CA LEU A 582 16.14 62.04 -9.52
C LEU A 582 14.75 61.36 -9.45
N LEU A 583 13.71 62.19 -9.42
CA LEU A 583 12.28 61.85 -9.25
C LEU A 583 11.51 61.88 -10.59
N ALA A 584 10.39 61.14 -10.69
CA ALA A 584 9.32 61.43 -11.67
C ALA A 584 7.94 60.86 -11.28
N ALA A 585 6.90 61.69 -11.41
CA ALA A 585 5.44 61.41 -11.39
C ALA A 585 4.69 62.73 -11.79
N PRO A 586 3.35 62.84 -11.96
CA PRO A 586 2.27 61.83 -12.15
C PRO A 586 1.23 62.15 -13.30
N ARG A 587 0.33 61.19 -13.62
CA ARG A 587 -1.04 61.37 -14.24
C ARG A 587 -1.11 61.92 -15.70
N PRO A 588 -2.29 62.00 -16.41
CA PRO A 588 -3.72 61.91 -16.02
C PRO A 588 -4.62 60.87 -16.80
N PRO A 589 -5.96 60.81 -16.57
CA PRO A 589 -6.90 59.76 -17.11
C PRO A 589 -8.05 60.29 -18.01
N GLN A 590 -8.92 59.39 -18.56
CA GLN A 590 -10.34 59.53 -19.07
C GLN A 590 -10.61 58.56 -20.27
N THR A 591 -11.82 58.07 -20.68
CA THR A 591 -13.18 57.87 -20.09
C THR A 591 -13.98 56.76 -20.86
N THR A 592 -15.24 56.48 -20.47
CA THR A 592 -16.10 55.31 -20.83
C THR A 592 -17.30 55.58 -21.76
N THR A 593 -17.74 54.58 -22.57
CA THR A 593 -19.13 54.35 -23.08
C THR A 593 -19.32 52.88 -23.56
N HIS A 594 -20.52 52.36 -23.86
CA HIS A 594 -21.62 52.05 -22.93
C HIS A 594 -22.56 50.90 -23.43
N SER A 595 -23.16 50.17 -22.48
CA SER A 595 -24.33 49.22 -22.48
C SER A 595 -25.49 49.42 -23.49
N PRO A 596 -26.33 48.41 -23.86
CA PRO A 596 -27.28 47.64 -22.98
C PRO A 596 -27.29 46.09 -23.21
N HIS A 597 -27.95 45.21 -22.42
CA HIS A 597 -29.41 45.10 -22.14
C HIS A 597 -29.84 44.26 -20.89
N THR A 598 -30.70 44.87 -20.04
CA THR A 598 -31.92 44.33 -19.32
C THR A 598 -31.89 43.18 -18.27
N LEU A 599 -32.92 43.17 -17.38
CA LEU A 599 -33.07 42.42 -16.11
C LEU A 599 -34.51 41.91 -15.83
N ALA A 600 -34.65 40.77 -15.12
CA ALA A 600 -35.75 40.37 -14.19
C ALA A 600 -35.32 39.09 -13.41
N TYR A 601 -35.37 38.92 -12.08
CA TYR A 601 -36.49 38.83 -11.10
C TYR A 601 -37.42 37.60 -11.33
N TYR A 602 -37.80 36.72 -10.37
CA TYR A 602 -37.83 36.60 -8.88
C TYR A 602 -37.69 35.09 -8.48
N PRO A 603 -37.86 34.56 -7.22
CA PRO A 603 -37.77 35.07 -5.84
C PRO A 603 -36.85 34.23 -4.88
N PRO A 604 -36.74 34.55 -3.57
CA PRO A 604 -36.05 33.73 -2.55
C PRO A 604 -36.98 32.98 -1.56
N GLN A 605 -36.43 32.00 -0.80
CA GLN A 605 -37.00 31.13 0.29
C GLN A 605 -37.22 29.64 -0.10
N PRO A 606 -37.26 28.68 0.85
CA PRO A 606 -36.23 28.42 1.88
C PRO A 606 -35.89 26.91 2.03
N HIS A 607 -34.60 26.54 2.13
CA HIS A 607 -34.21 25.12 2.33
C HIS A 607 -33.75 24.80 3.75
N LEU A 608 -34.53 23.95 4.42
CA LEU A 608 -34.23 23.35 5.73
C LEU A 608 -33.05 22.38 5.65
N TYR A 609 -32.00 22.62 6.43
CA TYR A 609 -31.00 21.60 6.74
C TYR A 609 -31.55 20.64 7.80
N MET A 610 -32.05 19.48 7.38
CA MET A 610 -32.29 18.37 8.31
C MET A 610 -30.95 17.68 8.62
N ASN A 611 -30.42 17.97 9.80
CA ASN A 611 -29.23 17.30 10.33
C ASN A 611 -29.60 15.92 10.88
N MET A 612 -29.15 14.86 10.21
CA MET A 612 -29.30 13.46 10.65
C MET A 612 -27.93 12.80 10.82
N ASN A 613 -27.20 13.19 11.86
CA ASN A 613 -26.07 12.42 12.38
C ASN A 613 -26.58 11.10 12.98
N MET A 614 -26.53 10.01 12.21
CA MET A 614 -26.68 8.65 12.74
C MET A 614 -25.30 8.07 13.08
N ASN A 615 -25.09 7.80 14.36
CA ASN A 615 -23.80 7.38 14.91
C ASN A 615 -23.79 5.87 15.16
N TYR A 616 -23.03 5.11 14.36
CA TYR A 616 -22.91 3.64 14.49
C TYR A 616 -21.47 3.22 14.81
N THR A 617 -21.14 3.23 16.10
CA THR A 617 -19.92 2.60 16.65
C THR A 617 -20.24 1.86 17.95
N ALA A 618 -20.74 0.63 17.83
CA ALA A 618 -20.88 -0.32 18.94
C ALA A 618 -20.81 -1.76 18.41
N TYR A 619 -20.28 -2.68 19.24
CA TYR A 619 -20.17 -4.14 19.02
C TYR A 619 -19.33 -4.62 17.82
N TYR A 620 -18.05 -4.95 18.08
CA TYR A 620 -17.45 -6.30 17.99
C TYR A 620 -15.93 -6.22 18.36
N PRO A 621 -15.16 -7.32 18.53
CA PRO A 621 -14.03 -7.33 19.46
C PRO A 621 -12.70 -6.99 18.80
N SER A 622 -11.68 -6.72 19.61
CA SER A 622 -10.30 -6.62 19.13
C SER A 622 -9.79 -7.99 18.65
N PRO A 623 -9.15 -8.08 17.46
CA PRO A 623 -8.55 -9.33 16.99
C PRO A 623 -7.32 -9.72 17.85
N PRO A 624 -6.98 -11.02 17.94
CA PRO A 624 -5.88 -11.51 18.76
C PRO A 624 -4.51 -11.03 18.23
N VAL A 625 -3.63 -10.65 19.14
CA VAL A 625 -2.24 -10.25 18.83
C VAL A 625 -1.46 -11.47 18.37
N SER A 626 -0.93 -11.45 17.14
CA SER A 626 -0.14 -12.54 16.57
C SER A 626 1.36 -12.45 16.94
N PRO A 627 2.12 -13.57 16.93
CA PRO A 627 3.46 -13.62 17.51
C PRO A 627 4.57 -12.92 16.71
N SER A 628 5.73 -12.77 17.34
CA SER A 628 6.97 -12.28 16.70
C SER A 628 7.56 -13.33 15.75
N THR A 629 8.22 -12.87 14.68
CA THR A 629 8.82 -13.71 13.63
C THR A 629 9.86 -14.70 14.17
N VAL A 630 9.71 -15.98 13.81
CA VAL A 630 10.78 -16.99 13.98
C VAL A 630 11.88 -16.71 12.95
N GLY A 631 13.09 -16.39 13.42
CA GLY A 631 14.25 -16.11 12.56
C GLY A 631 15.16 -17.33 12.42
N TYR A 632 15.25 -17.88 11.21
CA TYR A 632 16.34 -18.79 10.85
C TYR A 632 17.67 -18.01 10.79
N PHE A 633 18.56 -18.26 11.73
CA PHE A 633 19.95 -17.79 11.67
C PHE A 633 20.84 -18.85 11.03
N ALA A 634 21.45 -18.53 9.89
CA ALA A 634 22.65 -19.23 9.45
C ALA A 634 23.80 -18.93 10.43
N ALA A 635 24.60 -19.95 10.77
CA ALA A 635 25.68 -19.80 11.74
C ALA A 635 26.80 -18.88 11.22
N PRO A 636 27.41 -18.04 12.09
CA PRO A 636 28.54 -17.20 11.70
C PRO A 636 29.81 -18.04 11.44
N PRO A 637 30.64 -17.69 10.43
CA PRO A 637 31.85 -18.43 10.12
C PRO A 637 32.96 -18.13 11.15
N GLY A 638 33.11 -19.00 12.14
CA GLY A 638 34.05 -18.76 13.25
C GLY A 638 34.50 -19.98 14.06
N ALA A 639 34.45 -21.20 13.50
CA ALA A 639 34.74 -22.44 14.25
C ALA A 639 35.45 -23.56 13.44
N VAL A 640 36.28 -23.22 12.43
CA VAL A 640 37.06 -24.20 11.64
C VAL A 640 38.54 -23.80 11.51
N ALA A 641 39.21 -23.60 12.65
CA ALA A 641 40.60 -23.17 12.74
C ALA A 641 41.49 -24.16 13.54
N ALA A 642 41.34 -25.47 13.29
CA ALA A 642 42.06 -26.51 14.05
C ALA A 642 42.37 -27.81 13.25
N ALA A 643 42.49 -27.77 11.91
CA ALA A 643 42.80 -28.97 11.11
C ALA A 643 43.40 -28.71 9.70
N VAL A 644 44.25 -27.69 9.51
CA VAL A 644 44.96 -27.50 8.22
C VAL A 644 46.44 -27.15 8.43
N ALA A 645 47.28 -28.18 8.39
CA ALA A 645 48.72 -28.08 8.17
C ALA A 645 49.14 -29.29 7.32
N ALA A 646 50.18 -29.13 6.50
CA ALA A 646 50.68 -30.07 5.49
C ALA A 646 49.81 -30.27 4.21
N GLN A 647 50.38 -29.78 3.11
CA GLN A 647 50.23 -30.18 1.70
C GLN A 647 51.67 -30.44 1.20
N PRO A 648 51.93 -31.08 0.03
CA PRO A 648 51.01 -31.68 -0.96
C PRO A 648 51.38 -33.14 -1.36
N HIS A 649 50.58 -33.77 -2.24
CA HIS A 649 51.00 -34.35 -3.55
C HIS A 649 49.94 -35.32 -4.14
N PRO A 650 49.83 -35.49 -5.49
CA PRO A 650 48.80 -36.32 -6.14
C PRO A 650 49.35 -37.57 -6.90
N HIS A 651 48.53 -38.63 -7.04
CA HIS A 651 48.27 -39.48 -8.25
C HIS A 651 47.46 -40.79 -7.90
N PRO A 652 46.92 -41.59 -8.86
CA PRO A 652 45.58 -42.21 -8.70
C PRO A 652 45.45 -43.76 -8.82
N HIS A 653 44.19 -44.25 -8.70
CA HIS A 653 43.61 -45.55 -9.14
C HIS A 653 43.75 -46.76 -8.14
N PRO A 654 42.97 -47.88 -8.28
CA PRO A 654 41.68 -48.02 -7.57
C PRO A 654 41.38 -49.43 -6.95
N HIS A 655 40.10 -49.68 -6.59
CA HIS A 655 39.46 -50.98 -6.23
C HIS A 655 39.55 -51.43 -4.72
N PRO A 656 38.74 -52.41 -4.21
CA PRO A 656 37.56 -52.02 -3.41
C PRO A 656 37.25 -52.88 -2.13
N ALA A 657 36.48 -52.36 -1.17
CA ALA A 657 35.93 -53.18 -0.08
C ALA A 657 34.59 -52.65 0.53
N THR A 658 33.59 -53.53 0.54
CA THR A 658 32.46 -53.70 1.49
C THR A 658 31.93 -52.50 2.30
N ALA A 659 30.61 -52.25 2.18
CA ALA A 659 29.85 -51.32 3.03
C ALA A 659 29.03 -52.03 4.12
N ALA A 660 28.90 -51.38 5.28
CA ALA A 660 27.85 -51.57 6.29
C ALA A 660 27.56 -50.19 6.93
N PRO A 661 26.32 -49.91 7.41
CA PRO A 661 25.77 -48.57 7.25
C PRO A 661 26.02 -47.60 8.40
N VAL A 662 26.25 -46.33 8.03
CA VAL A 662 25.96 -45.17 8.91
C VAL A 662 24.47 -44.84 8.77
N LEU A 663 23.74 -44.81 9.88
CA LEU A 663 22.35 -44.36 9.91
C LEU A 663 22.28 -42.83 9.74
N SER A 664 21.83 -42.39 8.57
CA SER A 664 21.47 -40.99 8.32
C SER A 664 20.07 -40.69 8.89
N GLN A 665 20.00 -40.26 10.15
CA GLN A 665 18.76 -39.80 10.78
C GLN A 665 18.58 -38.27 10.58
N PRO A 666 17.50 -37.81 9.91
CA PRO A 666 17.28 -36.38 9.62
C PRO A 666 16.53 -35.67 10.77
N GLY A 667 17.16 -35.56 11.95
CA GLY A 667 16.60 -34.85 13.11
C GLY A 667 16.57 -33.32 12.94
N ALA A 668 15.50 -32.67 13.42
CA ALA A 668 15.28 -31.23 13.27
C ALA A 668 15.31 -30.51 14.63
N LEU A 669 16.48 -29.96 14.99
CA LEU A 669 16.71 -29.32 16.28
C LEU A 669 15.89 -28.03 16.47
N VAL A 670 14.99 -28.00 17.46
CA VAL A 670 14.18 -26.80 17.77
C VAL A 670 14.54 -26.21 19.13
N ARG A 671 14.94 -24.93 19.14
CA ARG A 671 15.16 -24.11 20.35
C ARG A 671 13.97 -23.19 20.58
N MET A 672 13.31 -23.32 21.73
CA MET A 672 12.20 -22.45 22.12
C MET A 672 12.66 -21.43 23.18
N GLN A 673 12.35 -20.15 22.95
CA GLN A 673 12.67 -19.04 23.85
C GLN A 673 11.41 -18.26 24.24
N GLY A 674 11.42 -17.65 25.43
CA GLY A 674 10.33 -16.79 25.89
C GLY A 674 9.10 -17.52 26.44
N LEU A 675 9.20 -18.84 26.71
CA LEU A 675 8.11 -19.61 27.32
C LEU A 675 7.81 -19.13 28.76
N PRO A 676 6.54 -19.08 29.19
CA PRO A 676 6.15 -18.80 30.57
C PRO A 676 6.84 -19.73 31.59
N TYR A 677 7.12 -19.21 32.79
CA TYR A 677 7.82 -19.97 33.83
C TYR A 677 7.07 -21.24 34.29
N ASN A 678 5.75 -21.28 34.15
CA ASN A 678 4.88 -22.41 34.48
C ASN A 678 4.68 -23.42 33.33
N THR A 679 5.19 -23.16 32.13
CA THR A 679 5.11 -24.10 31.00
C THR A 679 5.86 -25.40 31.32
N GLY A 680 5.15 -26.52 31.22
CA GLY A 680 5.68 -27.86 31.42
C GLY A 680 5.91 -28.61 30.10
N VAL A 681 6.54 -29.79 30.20
CA VAL A 681 6.85 -30.67 29.06
C VAL A 681 5.61 -31.00 28.23
N LYS A 682 4.47 -31.24 28.88
CA LYS A 682 3.20 -31.55 28.21
C LYS A 682 2.71 -30.42 27.29
N ASP A 683 2.86 -29.17 27.73
CA ASP A 683 2.45 -28.00 26.95
C ASP A 683 3.33 -27.81 25.70
N ILE A 684 4.63 -28.11 25.83
CA ILE A 684 5.60 -28.08 24.73
C ILE A 684 5.29 -29.19 23.71
N LEU A 685 5.00 -30.42 24.15
CA LEU A 685 4.61 -31.52 23.26
C LEU A 685 3.28 -31.23 22.55
N SER A 686 2.29 -30.62 23.23
CA SER A 686 1.02 -30.23 22.59
C SER A 686 1.17 -29.07 21.58
N PHE A 687 2.24 -28.28 21.61
CA PHE A 687 2.56 -27.35 20.52
C PHE A 687 2.99 -28.08 19.23
N PHE A 688 3.70 -29.21 19.36
CA PHE A 688 4.14 -30.01 18.21
C PHE A 688 3.11 -31.04 17.72
N GLN A 689 2.09 -31.38 18.51
CA GLN A 689 1.00 -32.30 18.11
C GLN A 689 0.24 -31.90 16.83
N GLY A 690 0.34 -30.65 16.36
CA GLY A 690 -0.20 -30.21 15.07
C GLY A 690 0.61 -30.69 13.85
N TYR A 691 1.82 -31.21 14.05
CA TYR A 691 2.67 -31.77 13.00
C TYR A 691 2.68 -33.30 13.11
N GLN A 692 2.30 -33.99 12.03
CA GLN A 692 2.24 -35.46 12.02
C GLN A 692 3.64 -36.08 11.90
N TYR A 693 4.24 -36.40 13.06
CA TYR A 693 5.42 -37.26 13.20
C TYR A 693 5.09 -38.49 14.04
N ALA A 694 5.85 -39.57 13.88
CA ALA A 694 5.55 -40.82 14.58
C ALA A 694 5.94 -40.74 16.08
N PRO A 695 5.21 -41.40 17.00
CA PRO A 695 5.51 -41.35 18.44
C PRO A 695 6.93 -41.81 18.80
N ASP A 696 7.53 -42.67 17.98
CA ASP A 696 8.81 -43.33 18.25
C ASP A 696 10.05 -42.53 17.76
N GLU A 697 9.86 -41.36 17.14
CA GLU A 697 10.96 -40.54 16.58
C GLU A 697 11.62 -39.58 17.59
N TYR A 698 11.03 -39.39 18.79
CA TYR A 698 11.50 -38.42 19.80
C TYR A 698 12.76 -38.90 20.55
N SER A 699 13.94 -38.37 20.21
CA SER A 699 15.22 -38.77 20.83
C SER A 699 15.67 -37.84 21.97
N SER A 700 14.82 -37.76 23.00
CA SER A 700 14.99 -37.03 24.27
C SER A 700 14.88 -35.49 24.25
N MET A 701 14.32 -34.92 25.33
CA MET A 701 14.36 -33.48 25.62
C MET A 701 15.43 -33.19 26.67
N VAL A 702 16.18 -32.10 26.50
CA VAL A 702 17.23 -31.69 27.44
C VAL A 702 16.99 -30.27 27.96
N GLN A 703 16.85 -30.11 29.27
CA GLN A 703 16.72 -28.80 29.92
C GLN A 703 18.11 -28.17 30.11
N MET A 704 18.39 -27.07 29.41
CA MET A 704 19.73 -26.46 29.34
C MET A 704 20.02 -25.43 30.46
N SER A 705 19.75 -25.79 31.72
CA SER A 705 20.45 -25.20 32.88
C SER A 705 20.08 -25.87 34.22
N GLU A 706 21.09 -26.38 34.93
CA GLU A 706 21.08 -26.48 36.41
C GLU A 706 22.48 -26.14 36.96
N GLN A 707 22.87 -24.87 36.83
CA GLN A 707 24.01 -24.29 37.56
C GLN A 707 23.60 -22.92 38.09
N ALA A 708 23.80 -22.71 39.39
CA ALA A 708 23.16 -21.62 40.14
C ALA A 708 23.60 -20.21 39.67
N ARG A 709 22.73 -19.51 38.93
CA ARG A 709 22.86 -18.10 38.57
C ARG A 709 21.50 -17.38 38.62
N SER A 710 21.57 -16.06 38.87
CA SER A 710 20.49 -15.13 39.23
C SER A 710 19.10 -15.31 38.57
N LEU A 711 18.05 -15.08 39.38
CA LEU A 711 16.62 -15.37 39.17
C LEU A 711 15.87 -14.54 38.09
N ILE A 712 16.53 -14.01 37.04
CA ILE A 712 15.89 -13.12 36.05
C ILE A 712 16.27 -13.45 34.59
N GLN A 713 16.14 -14.72 34.17
CA GLN A 713 16.15 -15.12 32.76
C GLN A 713 15.09 -16.19 32.48
N PRO A 714 14.45 -16.19 31.28
CA PRO A 714 13.44 -17.18 30.91
C PRO A 714 14.06 -18.56 30.67
N LYS A 715 13.27 -19.63 30.87
CA LYS A 715 13.68 -21.02 30.60
C LYS A 715 14.01 -21.22 29.11
N GLU A 716 15.11 -21.91 28.84
CA GLU A 716 15.43 -22.43 27.50
C GLU A 716 15.23 -23.95 27.46
N TRP A 717 14.61 -24.43 26.37
CA TRP A 717 14.37 -25.85 26.12
C TRP A 717 14.91 -26.26 24.76
N LEU A 718 15.45 -27.47 24.69
CA LEU A 718 15.94 -28.12 23.49
C LEU A 718 15.15 -29.42 23.26
N CYS A 719 14.56 -29.55 22.07
CA CYS A 719 14.02 -30.81 21.56
C CYS A 719 14.93 -31.32 20.43
N LEU A 720 15.18 -32.63 20.44
CA LEU A 720 15.99 -33.39 19.47
C LEU A 720 15.08 -34.26 18.60
#